data_AF-A0AAU4XMA0-F1
#
_entry.id   AF-A0AAU4XMA0-F1
#
_cell.length_a   1.000
_cell.length_b   1.000
_cell.length_c   1.000
_cell.angle_alpha   90.00
_cell.angle_beta   90.00
_cell.angle_gamma   90.00
#
_symmetry.space_group_name_H-M   'P 1'
#
loop_
_entity.id
_entity.type
_entity.pdbx_description
1 polymer ?
#
loop_
_entity_poly.entity_id
_entity_poly.type
_entity_poly.pdbx_seq_one_letter_code
_entity_poly.pdbx_strand_id
1 'polypeptide(L)'
;MTIEPVTELGSGGALRLPRARVVPLSGPPASYTAAVERYLTGAGIAKSSARIYRISLTTWGWMLAGELAPTGPARRGAKPPVFPVTAIDDPALPELLAELAAARADEMDADTVNRELSIARKAIGWWQRQGWIEGDPTIGIERRPAPPDRTKALAEKQIAALWRLDVALREKTQWKMLYESAARTDEVLCLNVEDLYPQDKRGKITAKGGATEWIHWQSGTAQLLPRLMARRTRGPLFLTDRKAPAGTPTLDVCPETRRARLSYRRAEEIFEENTRLLANPLASPDDIEDLDGWTLHRLRHSALTHDAEDGTSTPMLLARSRHASVRSLERYARPGVDSVARHVAERDPAARRRTYIRADQGFKIIPLPLWRVSRSHPYRGLLGTVHHDLVQLDERLREARAEWAGAHSRQAPPLERIVLYIDDLDRCPPARVVEVLAAVHLMLALPLFVVVVAFDPRWLLTSLEHHDRELFTSRDSTSGWADTQEGHRHGARLPGQDFPDPLCGPADHREKAARLIRALLINPDIPGPEGPAQPADAGGLPDAQEPEAPTPRTASVPAPEPVGDLMPGPDADPTPVQLQLEEAEIAFMSQMGGLTRTPRAAKKLVNLYRPARIGVDPGDLAAFVGTEAIRGEHQVVQILLALLVGSPDQAATVFRHILEAPPHQQDHRSTARPPRRCPRRSQAQAADLIEQMTTGRPVIMDTAVYQQWCPKLARFSFYTRNLTG
;
A
#
# COMPACT_ATOMS: atom_id res chain seq x y z
N MET A 1 -61.56 -17.48 20.48
CA MET A 1 -61.45 -18.93 20.64
C MET A 1 -60.21 -19.37 19.89
N THR A 2 -59.13 -19.84 20.49
CA THR A 2 -58.79 -20.12 21.88
C THR A 2 -57.26 -20.03 21.92
N ILE A 3 -56.75 -19.18 22.81
CA ILE A 3 -55.32 -19.07 23.14
C ILE A 3 -55.03 -20.19 24.13
N GLU A 4 -53.84 -20.81 24.07
CA GLU A 4 -52.98 -21.10 25.25
C GLU A 4 -51.61 -21.69 24.83
N PRO A 5 -50.55 -21.54 25.68
CA PRO A 5 -49.17 -21.24 25.28
C PRO A 5 -48.12 -22.21 25.85
N VAL A 6 -46.85 -22.14 25.40
CA VAL A 6 -45.63 -22.62 26.11
C VAL A 6 -44.42 -21.83 25.55
N THR A 7 -43.87 -20.81 26.25
CA THR A 7 -42.60 -20.82 27.04
C THR A 7 -41.46 -21.62 26.38
N GLU A 8 -40.21 -21.18 26.22
CA GLU A 8 -39.28 -20.55 27.15
C GLU A 8 -38.02 -20.08 26.38
N LEU A 9 -37.32 -19.08 26.92
CA LEU A 9 -36.04 -18.56 26.44
C LEU A 9 -34.91 -19.58 26.67
N GLY A 10 -34.28 -20.06 25.59
CA GLY A 10 -33.03 -20.82 25.60
C GLY A 10 -31.92 -20.08 24.87
N SER A 11 -30.91 -19.69 25.63
CA SER A 11 -29.65 -19.02 25.25
C SER A 11 -28.86 -19.69 24.11
N GLY A 12 -28.16 -18.88 23.31
CA GLY A 12 -26.93 -19.32 22.64
C GLY A 12 -27.03 -19.73 21.16
N GLY A 13 -27.74 -18.97 20.33
CA GLY A 13 -27.69 -19.15 18.87
C GLY A 13 -26.45 -18.50 18.27
N ALA A 14 -25.34 -19.23 18.19
CA ALA A 14 -24.21 -18.85 17.34
C ALA A 14 -24.76 -18.53 15.92
N LEU A 15 -24.43 -17.34 15.40
CA LEU A 15 -24.67 -16.94 14.02
C LEU A 15 -24.11 -18.01 13.09
N ARG A 16 -24.96 -18.97 12.67
CA ARG A 16 -24.63 -19.90 11.61
C ARG A 16 -24.43 -19.06 10.35
N LEU A 17 -23.18 -18.88 9.97
CA LEU A 17 -22.81 -18.49 8.61
C LEU A 17 -23.60 -19.39 7.64
N PRO A 18 -24.20 -18.83 6.57
CA PRO A 18 -24.92 -19.65 5.61
C PRO A 18 -23.95 -20.66 5.03
N ARG A 19 -24.16 -21.95 5.34
CA ARG A 19 -23.47 -23.05 4.66
C ARG A 19 -23.59 -22.81 3.16
N ALA A 20 -22.45 -22.85 2.45
CA ALA A 20 -22.46 -22.88 0.99
C ALA A 20 -23.51 -23.91 0.55
N ARG A 21 -24.44 -23.51 -0.33
CA ARG A 21 -25.45 -24.42 -0.89
C ARG A 21 -24.71 -25.52 -1.65
N VAL A 22 -24.44 -26.64 -0.98
CA VAL A 22 -24.11 -27.90 -1.65
C VAL A 22 -25.43 -28.38 -2.23
N VAL A 23 -25.65 -28.10 -3.52
CA VAL A 23 -26.81 -28.60 -4.26
C VAL A 23 -26.55 -30.09 -4.53
N PRO A 24 -27.37 -31.02 -4.01
CA PRO A 24 -27.23 -32.43 -4.36
C PRO A 24 -27.46 -32.62 -5.86
N LEU A 25 -26.69 -33.52 -6.49
CA LEU A 25 -26.86 -33.93 -7.88
C LEU A 25 -28.31 -34.42 -8.07
N SER A 26 -29.16 -33.53 -8.58
CA SER A 26 -30.56 -33.82 -8.86
C SER A 26 -30.65 -34.23 -10.33
N GLY A 27 -31.48 -35.21 -10.67
CA GLY A 27 -31.68 -35.64 -12.07
C GLY A 27 -32.06 -34.48 -13.00
N PRO A 28 -31.81 -34.63 -14.32
CA PRO A 28 -32.01 -33.55 -15.29
C PRO A 28 -33.45 -33.04 -15.22
N PRO A 29 -33.66 -31.71 -15.18
CA PRO A 29 -34.99 -31.14 -15.25
C PRO A 29 -35.66 -31.45 -16.59
N ALA A 30 -36.98 -31.61 -16.59
CA ALA A 30 -37.75 -32.01 -17.77
C ALA A 30 -37.72 -31.00 -18.94
N SER A 31 -37.27 -29.76 -18.73
CA SER A 31 -37.20 -28.73 -19.77
C SER A 31 -36.02 -27.78 -19.59
N TYR A 32 -35.60 -27.16 -20.70
CA TYR A 32 -34.61 -26.09 -20.72
C TYR A 32 -34.94 -24.95 -19.76
N THR A 33 -36.19 -24.48 -19.76
CA THR A 33 -36.64 -23.39 -18.85
C THR A 33 -36.46 -23.77 -17.39
N ALA A 34 -36.76 -25.02 -17.02
CA ALA A 34 -36.52 -25.51 -15.66
C ALA A 34 -35.02 -25.64 -15.35
N ALA A 35 -34.18 -26.01 -16.33
CA ALA A 35 -32.73 -26.01 -16.20
C ALA A 35 -32.16 -24.60 -15.96
N VAL A 36 -32.69 -23.59 -16.65
CA VAL A 36 -32.32 -22.18 -16.45
C VAL A 36 -32.69 -21.72 -15.04
N GLU A 37 -33.91 -21.98 -14.55
CA GLU A 37 -34.29 -21.54 -13.20
C GLU A 37 -33.48 -22.26 -12.10
N ARG A 38 -33.14 -23.55 -12.29
CA ARG A 38 -32.21 -24.25 -11.39
C ARG A 38 -30.80 -23.65 -11.44
N TYR A 39 -30.29 -23.30 -12.62
CA TYR A 39 -28.99 -22.64 -12.76
C TYR A 39 -28.98 -21.27 -12.06
N LEU A 40 -29.98 -20.43 -12.30
CA LEU A 40 -30.10 -19.09 -11.71
C LEU A 40 -30.19 -19.12 -10.18
N THR A 41 -30.78 -20.17 -9.61
CA THR A 41 -30.95 -20.32 -8.15
C THR A 41 -29.84 -21.13 -7.49
N GLY A 42 -29.22 -22.08 -8.20
CA GLY A 42 -28.26 -23.04 -7.68
C GLY A 42 -26.79 -22.66 -7.90
N ALA A 43 -26.46 -21.92 -8.96
CA ALA A 43 -25.07 -21.62 -9.32
C ALA A 43 -24.46 -20.41 -8.58
N GLY A 44 -25.10 -19.91 -7.51
CA GLY A 44 -24.59 -18.79 -6.73
C GLY A 44 -24.63 -17.44 -7.46
N ILE A 45 -25.51 -17.29 -8.46
CA ILE A 45 -25.64 -16.05 -9.24
C ILE A 45 -26.26 -14.95 -8.37
N ALA A 46 -25.62 -13.79 -8.34
CA ALA A 46 -26.15 -12.65 -7.60
C ALA A 46 -27.52 -12.21 -8.13
N LYS A 47 -28.45 -11.82 -7.24
CA LYS A 47 -29.79 -11.36 -7.61
C LYS A 47 -29.78 -10.22 -8.65
N SER A 48 -28.79 -9.32 -8.55
CA SER A 48 -28.60 -8.21 -9.49
C SER A 48 -28.23 -8.69 -10.91
N SER A 49 -27.56 -9.83 -11.04
CA SER A 49 -27.16 -10.40 -12.34
C SER A 49 -28.18 -11.39 -12.91
N ALA A 50 -29.03 -11.98 -12.06
CA ALA A 50 -29.99 -13.02 -12.46
C ALA A 50 -30.91 -12.59 -13.60
N ARG A 51 -31.34 -11.32 -13.63
CA ARG A 51 -32.18 -10.78 -14.72
C ARG A 51 -31.46 -10.81 -16.07
N ILE A 52 -30.20 -10.34 -16.12
CA ILE A 52 -29.40 -10.32 -17.36
C ILE A 52 -29.12 -11.76 -17.81
N TYR A 53 -28.78 -12.64 -16.87
CA TYR A 53 -28.56 -14.05 -17.18
C TYR A 53 -29.82 -14.69 -17.76
N ARG A 54 -31.00 -14.45 -17.17
CA ARG A 54 -32.27 -14.93 -17.71
C ARG A 54 -32.50 -14.40 -19.12
N ILE A 55 -32.33 -13.09 -19.35
CA ILE A 55 -32.48 -12.45 -20.67
C ILE A 55 -31.58 -13.12 -21.72
N SER A 56 -30.30 -13.34 -21.39
CA SER A 56 -29.34 -13.99 -22.30
C SER A 56 -29.69 -15.45 -22.54
N LEU A 57 -30.04 -16.20 -21.50
CA LEU A 57 -30.42 -17.62 -21.62
C LEU A 57 -31.77 -17.81 -22.31
N THR A 58 -32.69 -16.85 -22.22
CA THR A 58 -33.92 -16.84 -23.03
C THR A 58 -33.59 -16.65 -24.50
N THR A 59 -32.70 -15.71 -24.84
CA THR A 59 -32.22 -15.53 -26.23
C THR A 59 -31.54 -16.80 -26.74
N TRP A 60 -30.64 -17.39 -25.97
CA TRP A 60 -29.98 -18.65 -26.33
C TRP A 60 -30.92 -19.85 -26.36
N GLY A 61 -32.04 -19.82 -25.63
CA GLY A 61 -33.05 -20.87 -25.68
C GLY A 61 -33.73 -21.00 -27.04
N TRP A 62 -33.86 -19.90 -27.80
CA TRP A 62 -34.34 -19.98 -29.19
C TRP A 62 -33.32 -20.69 -30.07
N MET A 63 -32.06 -20.26 -30.00
CA MET A 63 -31.00 -20.80 -30.84
C MET A 63 -30.68 -22.27 -30.52
N LEU A 64 -30.74 -22.65 -29.24
CA LEU A 64 -30.62 -24.04 -28.80
C LEU A 64 -31.80 -24.92 -29.19
N ALA A 65 -32.96 -24.33 -29.49
CA ALA A 65 -34.10 -25.03 -30.08
C ALA A 65 -34.03 -25.09 -31.62
N GLY A 66 -32.96 -24.56 -32.23
CA GLY A 66 -32.79 -24.49 -33.68
C GLY A 66 -33.50 -23.30 -34.35
N GLU A 67 -33.96 -22.31 -33.58
CA GLU A 67 -34.70 -21.14 -34.09
C GLU A 67 -33.94 -19.82 -33.89
N LEU A 68 -34.15 -18.86 -34.79
CA LEU A 68 -33.56 -17.53 -34.65
C LEU A 68 -34.22 -16.76 -33.49
N ALA A 69 -33.42 -16.11 -32.65
CA ALA A 69 -33.95 -15.33 -31.55
C ALA A 69 -34.65 -14.04 -32.05
N PRO A 70 -35.87 -13.73 -31.60
CA PRO A 70 -36.60 -12.55 -32.06
C PRO A 70 -35.91 -11.25 -31.63
N THR A 71 -35.93 -10.25 -32.52
CA THR A 71 -35.31 -8.94 -32.30
C THR A 71 -36.32 -7.80 -32.27
N GLY A 72 -35.87 -6.63 -31.82
CA GLY A 72 -36.71 -5.43 -31.74
C GLY A 72 -38.02 -5.62 -30.93
N PRO A 73 -39.16 -5.09 -31.41
CA PRO A 73 -40.45 -5.20 -30.73
C PRO A 73 -40.95 -6.64 -30.54
N ALA A 74 -40.65 -7.55 -31.48
CA ALA A 74 -41.08 -8.95 -31.46
C ALA A 74 -40.51 -9.73 -30.26
N ARG A 75 -39.44 -9.22 -29.64
CA ARG A 75 -38.84 -9.80 -28.45
C ARG A 75 -39.72 -9.67 -27.19
N ARG A 76 -40.64 -8.72 -27.15
CA ARG A 76 -41.45 -8.45 -25.94
C ARG A 76 -42.44 -9.57 -25.68
N GLY A 77 -42.23 -10.31 -24.59
CA GLY A 77 -43.12 -11.40 -24.17
C GLY A 77 -42.89 -12.73 -24.90
N ALA A 78 -42.02 -12.77 -25.91
CA ALA A 78 -41.66 -13.97 -26.63
C ALA A 78 -40.95 -14.98 -25.71
N LYS A 79 -41.33 -16.25 -25.82
CA LYS A 79 -40.76 -17.36 -25.05
C LYS A 79 -40.22 -18.40 -26.01
N PRO A 80 -38.99 -18.93 -25.77
CA PRO A 80 -38.43 -19.96 -26.63
C PRO A 80 -39.31 -21.23 -26.62
N PRO A 81 -39.21 -22.06 -27.65
CA PRO A 81 -39.82 -23.39 -27.67
C PRO A 81 -39.50 -24.19 -26.41
N VAL A 82 -40.42 -25.03 -25.97
CA VAL A 82 -40.20 -25.92 -24.82
C VAL A 82 -39.58 -27.21 -25.34
N PHE A 83 -38.34 -27.47 -24.95
CA PHE A 83 -37.61 -28.70 -25.29
C PHE A 83 -36.90 -29.27 -24.04
N PRO A 84 -36.63 -30.60 -23.99
CA PRO A 84 -35.91 -31.22 -22.89
C PRO A 84 -34.45 -30.77 -22.88
N VAL A 85 -33.86 -30.63 -21.69
CA VAL A 85 -32.45 -30.18 -21.58
C VAL A 85 -31.47 -31.14 -22.26
N THR A 86 -31.81 -32.42 -22.34
CA THR A 86 -31.01 -33.47 -22.99
C THR A 86 -30.97 -33.33 -24.51
N ALA A 87 -31.87 -32.57 -25.13
CA ALA A 87 -31.81 -32.30 -26.58
C ALA A 87 -30.61 -31.42 -26.97
N ILE A 88 -29.91 -30.82 -25.99
CA ILE A 88 -28.68 -30.07 -26.21
C ILE A 88 -27.53 -30.98 -26.67
N ASP A 89 -27.57 -32.28 -26.34
CA ASP A 89 -26.55 -33.27 -26.75
C ASP A 89 -26.73 -33.79 -28.19
N ASP A 90 -27.62 -33.18 -28.97
CA ASP A 90 -27.77 -33.52 -30.39
C ASP A 90 -26.47 -33.20 -31.16
N PRO A 91 -25.83 -34.19 -31.81
CA PRO A 91 -24.58 -33.99 -32.54
C PRO A 91 -24.70 -33.04 -33.74
N ALA A 92 -25.91 -32.79 -34.26
CA ALA A 92 -26.13 -31.83 -35.36
C ALA A 92 -26.29 -30.38 -34.86
N LEU A 93 -26.54 -30.18 -33.56
CA LEU A 93 -26.80 -28.86 -32.99
C LEU A 93 -25.62 -27.87 -33.10
N PRO A 94 -24.34 -28.25 -32.94
CA PRO A 94 -23.23 -27.30 -32.99
C PRO A 94 -23.12 -26.52 -34.32
N GLU A 95 -23.31 -27.19 -35.46
CA GLU A 95 -23.25 -26.56 -36.78
C GLU A 95 -24.41 -25.57 -36.96
N LEU A 96 -25.63 -26.01 -36.66
CA LEU A 96 -26.83 -25.15 -36.71
C LEU A 96 -26.72 -23.95 -35.75
N LEU A 97 -26.22 -24.19 -34.53
CA LEU A 97 -26.08 -23.16 -33.51
C LEU A 97 -25.03 -22.11 -33.90
N ALA A 98 -23.97 -22.51 -34.60
CA ALA A 98 -22.98 -21.57 -35.13
C ALA A 98 -23.59 -20.63 -36.19
N GLU A 99 -24.42 -21.14 -37.09
CA GLU A 99 -25.14 -20.33 -38.08
C GLU A 99 -26.12 -19.35 -37.42
N LEU A 100 -26.91 -19.82 -36.46
CA LEU A 100 -27.85 -18.97 -35.71
C LEU A 100 -27.14 -17.91 -34.87
N ALA A 101 -25.99 -18.26 -34.26
CA ALA A 101 -25.17 -17.33 -33.52
C ALA A 101 -24.51 -16.27 -34.43
N ALA A 102 -24.12 -16.65 -35.65
CA ALA A 102 -23.59 -15.72 -36.66
C ALA A 102 -24.68 -14.72 -37.11
N ALA A 103 -25.88 -15.19 -37.46
CA ALA A 103 -27.01 -14.33 -37.79
C ALA A 103 -27.36 -13.37 -36.64
N ARG A 104 -27.32 -13.86 -35.39
CA ARG A 104 -27.51 -13.03 -34.19
C ARG A 104 -26.39 -11.98 -34.03
N ALA A 105 -25.17 -12.32 -34.43
CA ALA A 105 -24.03 -11.42 -34.36
C ALA A 105 -24.10 -10.29 -35.38
N ASP A 106 -24.71 -10.52 -36.54
CA ASP A 106 -24.91 -9.49 -37.57
C ASP A 106 -25.88 -8.40 -37.12
N GLU A 107 -26.90 -8.76 -36.34
CA GLU A 107 -27.91 -7.79 -35.88
C GLU A 107 -27.50 -7.00 -34.63
N MET A 108 -26.51 -7.47 -33.85
CA MET A 108 -26.23 -6.97 -32.50
C MET A 108 -24.79 -6.48 -32.33
N ASP A 109 -24.60 -5.58 -31.36
CA ASP A 109 -23.27 -5.15 -30.95
C ASP A 109 -22.43 -6.30 -30.36
N ALA A 110 -21.12 -6.27 -30.64
CA ALA A 110 -20.17 -7.31 -30.26
C ALA A 110 -20.10 -7.55 -28.74
N ASP A 111 -20.22 -6.51 -27.90
CA ASP A 111 -20.21 -6.68 -26.43
C ASP A 111 -21.46 -7.43 -25.95
N THR A 112 -22.60 -7.19 -26.61
CA THR A 112 -23.85 -7.88 -26.28
C THR A 112 -23.77 -9.36 -26.61
N VAL A 113 -23.33 -9.71 -27.82
CA VAL A 113 -23.21 -11.10 -28.27
C VAL A 113 -22.18 -11.86 -27.43
N ASN A 114 -21.02 -11.25 -27.17
CA ASN A 114 -19.98 -11.85 -26.35
C ASN A 114 -20.43 -12.08 -24.89
N ARG A 115 -21.25 -11.18 -24.33
CA ARG A 115 -21.84 -11.36 -23.00
C ARG A 115 -22.85 -12.51 -23.00
N GLU A 116 -23.73 -12.56 -24.00
CA GLU A 116 -24.71 -13.63 -24.15
C GLU A 116 -24.00 -15.00 -24.27
N LEU A 117 -22.99 -15.12 -25.13
CA LEU A 117 -22.17 -16.31 -25.31
C LEU A 117 -21.45 -16.74 -24.01
N SER A 118 -20.86 -15.79 -23.28
CA SER A 118 -20.19 -16.08 -22.01
C SER A 118 -21.16 -16.61 -20.95
N ILE A 119 -22.39 -16.09 -20.90
CA ILE A 119 -23.43 -16.57 -20.00
C ILE A 119 -23.88 -17.98 -20.40
N ALA A 120 -24.12 -18.21 -21.69
CA ALA A 120 -24.53 -19.52 -22.20
C ALA A 120 -23.49 -20.60 -21.87
N ARG A 121 -22.21 -20.36 -22.16
CA ARG A 121 -21.10 -21.27 -21.81
C ARG A 121 -21.03 -21.58 -20.33
N LYS A 122 -21.24 -20.58 -19.47
CA LYS A 122 -21.26 -20.80 -18.01
C LYS A 122 -22.44 -21.65 -17.55
N ALA A 123 -23.60 -21.51 -18.18
CA ALA A 123 -24.77 -22.33 -17.88
C ALA A 123 -24.57 -23.76 -18.36
N ILE A 124 -24.12 -23.95 -19.61
CA ILE A 124 -23.81 -25.25 -20.22
C ILE A 124 -22.75 -25.98 -19.40
N GLY A 125 -21.62 -25.34 -19.10
CA GLY A 125 -20.59 -25.94 -18.25
C GLY A 125 -21.08 -26.26 -16.84
N TRP A 126 -22.08 -25.55 -16.32
CA TRP A 126 -22.71 -25.91 -15.05
C TRP A 126 -23.64 -27.13 -15.20
N TRP A 127 -24.44 -27.22 -16.27
CA TRP A 127 -25.27 -28.39 -16.58
C TRP A 127 -24.44 -29.66 -16.81
N GLN A 128 -23.29 -29.55 -17.50
CA GLN A 128 -22.31 -30.65 -17.65
C GLN A 128 -21.80 -31.15 -16.29
N ARG A 129 -21.42 -30.24 -15.39
CA ARG A 129 -21.00 -30.63 -14.02
C ARG A 129 -22.12 -31.25 -13.18
N GLN A 130 -23.39 -31.00 -13.52
CA GLN A 130 -24.52 -31.68 -12.90
C GLN A 130 -24.83 -33.04 -13.54
N GLY A 131 -24.16 -33.41 -14.64
CA GLY A 131 -24.44 -34.61 -15.41
C GLY A 131 -25.77 -34.57 -16.15
N TRP A 132 -26.28 -33.39 -16.50
CA TRP A 132 -27.54 -33.25 -17.24
C TRP A 132 -27.36 -33.34 -18.75
N ILE A 133 -26.16 -32.99 -19.22
CA ILE A 133 -25.73 -33.01 -20.61
C ILE A 133 -24.26 -33.44 -20.66
N GLU A 134 -23.81 -33.97 -21.79
CA GLU A 134 -22.44 -34.45 -22.00
C GLU A 134 -21.63 -33.49 -22.89
N GLY A 135 -22.22 -32.97 -23.98
CA GLY A 135 -21.57 -32.14 -24.99
C GLY A 135 -21.59 -30.64 -24.67
N ASP A 136 -20.68 -29.89 -25.29
CA ASP A 136 -20.74 -28.42 -25.36
C ASP A 136 -21.17 -28.02 -26.78
N PRO A 137 -22.44 -27.61 -26.99
CA PRO A 137 -22.93 -27.22 -28.31
C PRO A 137 -22.29 -25.90 -28.80
N THR A 138 -21.59 -25.15 -27.94
CA THR A 138 -20.95 -23.87 -28.30
C THR A 138 -19.54 -24.03 -28.87
N ILE A 139 -19.11 -25.27 -29.10
CA ILE A 139 -17.83 -25.56 -29.73
C ILE A 139 -17.78 -24.91 -31.13
N GLY A 140 -16.64 -24.30 -31.48
CA GLY A 140 -16.48 -23.58 -32.75
C GLY A 140 -17.06 -22.15 -32.78
N ILE A 141 -17.86 -21.72 -31.79
CA ILE A 141 -18.40 -20.35 -31.75
C ILE A 141 -17.39 -19.41 -31.09
N GLU A 142 -16.59 -18.70 -31.87
CA GLU A 142 -15.59 -17.79 -31.31
C GLU A 142 -16.15 -16.45 -30.84
N ARG A 143 -15.44 -15.82 -29.91
CA ARG A 143 -15.79 -14.46 -29.46
C ARG A 143 -15.59 -13.48 -30.61
N ARG A 144 -16.56 -12.58 -30.82
CA ARG A 144 -16.43 -11.51 -31.81
C ARG A 144 -15.40 -10.47 -31.35
N PRO A 145 -14.38 -10.15 -32.15
CA PRO A 145 -13.47 -9.05 -31.84
C PRO A 145 -14.23 -7.73 -31.83
N ALA A 146 -14.07 -6.95 -30.76
CA ALA A 146 -14.59 -5.59 -30.67
C ALA A 146 -13.39 -4.63 -30.52
N PRO A 147 -13.22 -3.64 -31.39
CA PRO A 147 -12.23 -2.59 -31.18
C PRO A 147 -12.48 -1.91 -29.83
N PRO A 148 -11.45 -1.73 -28.98
CA PRO A 148 -11.64 -1.04 -27.72
C PRO A 148 -12.05 0.41 -27.99
N ASP A 149 -13.23 0.78 -27.51
CA ASP A 149 -13.70 2.16 -27.58
C ASP A 149 -12.84 3.08 -26.68
N ARG A 150 -12.07 3.94 -27.35
CA ARG A 150 -11.15 4.94 -26.78
C ARG A 150 -11.80 6.32 -26.62
N THR A 151 -13.06 6.49 -27.04
CA THR A 151 -13.73 7.81 -27.08
C THR A 151 -14.65 8.08 -25.88
N LYS A 152 -14.59 7.21 -24.85
CA LYS A 152 -15.47 7.32 -23.68
C LYS A 152 -15.08 8.43 -22.71
N ALA A 153 -13.85 8.93 -22.77
CA ALA A 153 -13.39 10.04 -21.94
C ALA A 153 -13.87 11.38 -22.50
N LEU A 154 -14.50 12.20 -21.66
CA LEU A 154 -14.84 13.58 -21.95
C LEU A 154 -13.59 14.44 -21.75
N ALA A 155 -13.30 15.35 -22.68
CA ALA A 155 -12.17 16.26 -22.55
C ALA A 155 -12.33 17.19 -21.33
N GLU A 156 -11.23 17.70 -20.78
CA GLU A 156 -11.26 18.63 -19.63
C GLU A 156 -12.16 19.85 -19.86
N LYS A 157 -12.19 20.39 -21.09
CA LYS A 157 -13.07 21.52 -21.46
C LYS A 157 -14.55 21.15 -21.37
N GLN A 158 -14.91 19.91 -21.73
CA GLN A 158 -16.28 19.40 -21.62
C GLN A 158 -16.66 19.21 -20.15
N ILE A 159 -15.75 18.69 -19.32
CA ILE A 159 -15.94 18.61 -17.86
C ILE A 159 -16.07 20.01 -17.23
N ALA A 160 -15.28 20.99 -17.68
CA ALA A 160 -15.40 22.37 -17.23
C ALA A 160 -16.74 23.00 -17.61
N ALA A 161 -17.26 22.70 -18.81
CA ALA A 161 -18.58 23.14 -19.26
C ALA A 161 -19.70 22.49 -18.41
N LEU A 162 -19.58 21.20 -18.08
CA LEU A 162 -20.51 20.49 -17.20
C LEU A 162 -20.65 21.21 -15.84
N TRP A 163 -19.55 21.70 -15.26
CA TRP A 163 -19.59 22.43 -13.98
C TRP A 163 -20.28 23.80 -14.05
N ARG A 164 -20.44 24.36 -15.25
CA ARG A 164 -21.11 25.65 -15.49
C ARG A 164 -22.60 25.50 -15.72
N LEU A 165 -23.11 24.28 -15.94
CA LEU A 165 -24.54 24.04 -16.05
C LEU A 165 -25.28 24.54 -14.80
N ASP A 166 -26.41 25.19 -15.06
CA ASP A 166 -27.34 25.63 -14.04
C ASP A 166 -28.29 24.47 -13.69
N VAL A 167 -27.89 23.69 -12.69
CA VAL A 167 -28.58 22.49 -12.24
C VAL A 167 -28.72 22.53 -10.74
N ALA A 168 -29.70 21.80 -10.21
CA ALA A 168 -29.95 21.76 -8.78
C ALA A 168 -28.72 21.22 -8.00
N LEU A 169 -28.63 21.64 -6.74
CA LEU A 169 -27.48 21.32 -5.86
C LEU A 169 -27.24 19.81 -5.76
N ARG A 170 -28.30 19.00 -5.78
CA ARG A 170 -28.23 17.53 -5.72
C ARG A 170 -27.42 16.99 -6.88
N GLU A 171 -27.82 17.32 -8.11
CA GLU A 171 -27.19 16.92 -9.37
C GLU A 171 -25.73 17.39 -9.39
N LYS A 172 -25.50 18.68 -9.12
CA LYS A 172 -24.15 19.24 -9.13
C LYS A 172 -23.21 18.55 -8.16
N THR A 173 -23.70 18.23 -6.96
CA THR A 173 -22.93 17.49 -5.94
C THR A 173 -22.69 16.05 -6.38
N GLN A 174 -23.71 15.37 -6.92
CA GLN A 174 -23.61 13.99 -7.39
C GLN A 174 -22.57 13.85 -8.50
N TRP A 175 -22.68 14.66 -9.55
CA TRP A 175 -21.80 14.56 -10.72
C TRP A 175 -20.36 14.89 -10.33
N LYS A 176 -20.18 15.89 -9.45
CA LYS A 176 -18.86 16.25 -8.95
C LYS A 176 -18.25 15.18 -8.07
N MET A 177 -19.05 14.55 -7.21
CA MET A 177 -18.59 13.41 -6.40
C MET A 177 -18.21 12.22 -7.27
N LEU A 178 -19.00 11.88 -8.30
CA LEU A 178 -18.70 10.79 -9.23
C LEU A 178 -17.37 11.02 -9.97
N TYR A 179 -17.17 12.22 -10.49
CA TYR A 179 -15.93 12.59 -11.17
C TYR A 179 -14.75 12.60 -10.20
N GLU A 180 -14.82 13.34 -9.10
CA GLU A 180 -13.69 13.50 -8.17
C GLU A 180 -13.29 12.18 -7.51
N SER A 181 -14.24 11.29 -7.20
CA SER A 181 -13.95 10.02 -6.54
C SER A 181 -13.63 8.87 -7.48
N ALA A 182 -13.92 9.00 -8.77
CA ALA A 182 -13.91 7.90 -9.73
C ALA A 182 -14.70 6.66 -9.26
N ALA A 183 -15.66 6.81 -8.33
CA ALA A 183 -16.47 5.71 -7.83
C ALA A 183 -17.53 5.27 -8.85
N ARG A 184 -18.08 4.05 -8.70
CA ARG A 184 -19.22 3.62 -9.50
C ARG A 184 -20.46 4.38 -9.05
N THR A 185 -21.37 4.64 -9.99
CA THR A 185 -22.59 5.38 -9.72
C THR A 185 -23.42 4.75 -8.61
N ASP A 186 -23.61 3.43 -8.62
CA ASP A 186 -24.36 2.73 -7.58
C ASP A 186 -23.72 2.89 -6.19
N GLU A 187 -22.40 2.90 -6.10
CA GLU A 187 -21.69 3.07 -4.82
C GLU A 187 -21.96 4.47 -4.25
N VAL A 188 -21.95 5.51 -5.09
CA VAL A 188 -22.25 6.89 -4.68
C VAL A 188 -23.72 7.08 -4.33
N LEU A 189 -24.63 6.49 -5.09
CA LEU A 189 -26.08 6.56 -4.81
C LEU A 189 -26.47 5.82 -3.53
N CYS A 190 -25.73 4.77 -3.17
CA CYS A 190 -25.94 3.99 -1.95
C CYS A 190 -25.37 4.65 -0.68
N LEU A 191 -24.61 5.75 -0.78
CA LEU A 191 -24.11 6.46 0.40
C LEU A 191 -25.24 6.98 1.29
N ASN A 192 -25.07 6.80 2.60
CA ASN A 192 -25.86 7.49 3.60
C ASN A 192 -25.03 8.59 4.28
N VAL A 193 -25.71 9.53 4.95
CA VAL A 193 -25.05 10.66 5.59
C VAL A 193 -24.11 10.22 6.72
N GLU A 194 -24.50 9.19 7.46
CA GLU A 194 -23.72 8.57 8.54
C GLU A 194 -22.45 7.86 8.06
N ASP A 195 -22.36 7.55 6.76
CA ASP A 195 -21.20 6.89 6.15
C ASP A 195 -20.15 7.89 5.66
N LEU A 196 -20.41 9.20 5.80
CA LEU A 196 -19.55 10.26 5.29
C LEU A 196 -18.65 10.83 6.41
N TYR A 197 -17.44 11.16 6.01
CA TYR A 197 -16.45 11.86 6.82
C TYR A 197 -16.04 13.14 6.07
N PRO A 198 -16.86 14.22 6.12
CA PRO A 198 -16.65 15.40 5.28
C PRO A 198 -15.32 16.12 5.55
N GLN A 199 -14.83 16.09 6.79
CA GLN A 199 -13.55 16.70 7.18
C GLN A 199 -12.35 16.02 6.52
N ASP A 200 -12.44 14.70 6.37
CA ASP A 200 -11.42 13.85 5.75
C ASP A 200 -11.66 13.68 4.23
N LYS A 201 -12.75 14.26 3.70
CA LYS A 201 -13.22 14.11 2.32
C LYS A 201 -13.32 12.67 1.83
N ARG A 202 -13.88 11.81 2.67
CA ARG A 202 -14.05 10.38 2.36
C ARG A 202 -15.41 9.86 2.80
N GLY A 203 -15.85 8.78 2.17
CA GLY A 203 -17.08 8.08 2.51
C GLY A 203 -16.88 6.58 2.46
N LYS A 204 -17.57 5.87 3.36
CA LYS A 204 -17.59 4.41 3.39
C LYS A 204 -18.57 3.88 2.36
N ILE A 205 -18.15 2.87 1.62
CA ILE A 205 -18.98 2.11 0.69
C ILE A 205 -18.84 0.63 0.98
N THR A 206 -19.85 -0.14 0.59
CA THR A 206 -19.80 -1.61 0.68
C THR A 206 -19.50 -2.19 -0.70
N ALA A 207 -18.35 -2.83 -0.83
CA ALA A 207 -17.92 -3.49 -2.05
C ALA A 207 -18.69 -4.80 -2.30
N LYS A 208 -18.55 -5.33 -3.52
CA LYS A 208 -19.12 -6.62 -3.89
C LYS A 208 -18.49 -7.72 -3.01
N GLY A 209 -19.30 -8.38 -2.19
CA GLY A 209 -18.84 -9.37 -1.20
C GLY A 209 -18.88 -8.89 0.25
N GLY A 210 -19.32 -7.64 0.50
CA GLY A 210 -19.55 -7.12 1.85
C GLY A 210 -18.34 -6.44 2.50
N ALA A 211 -17.21 -6.35 1.80
CA ALA A 211 -16.05 -5.62 2.29
C ALA A 211 -16.32 -4.11 2.35
N THR A 212 -15.84 -3.45 3.40
CA THR A 212 -15.91 -1.98 3.49
C THR A 212 -14.75 -1.38 2.72
N GLU A 213 -15.08 -0.52 1.76
CA GLU A 213 -14.12 0.26 0.98
C GLU A 213 -14.34 1.76 1.22
N TRP A 214 -13.38 2.57 0.78
CA TRP A 214 -13.41 4.02 0.94
C TRP A 214 -13.36 4.70 -0.41
N ILE A 215 -14.20 5.72 -0.59
CA ILE A 215 -14.07 6.67 -1.69
C ILE A 215 -13.54 7.99 -1.14
N HIS A 216 -12.78 8.71 -1.95
CA HIS A 216 -12.21 10.00 -1.60
C HIS A 216 -12.63 11.04 -2.64
N TRP A 217 -12.90 12.27 -2.24
CA TRP A 217 -13.28 13.34 -3.17
C TRP A 217 -12.47 14.61 -2.92
N GLN A 218 -12.58 15.57 -3.83
CA GLN A 218 -11.81 16.81 -3.78
C GLN A 218 -12.67 17.95 -3.23
N SER A 219 -12.22 19.18 -3.44
CA SER A 219 -12.83 20.37 -2.82
C SER A 219 -14.19 20.72 -3.38
N GLY A 220 -14.45 20.38 -4.64
CA GLY A 220 -15.72 20.68 -5.25
C GLY A 220 -16.86 19.95 -4.58
N THR A 221 -16.71 18.65 -4.34
CA THR A 221 -17.69 17.88 -3.58
C THR A 221 -17.76 18.36 -2.13
N ALA A 222 -16.61 18.57 -1.48
CA ALA A 222 -16.55 18.97 -0.07
C ALA A 222 -17.24 20.32 0.21
N GLN A 223 -17.25 21.25 -0.75
CA GLN A 223 -17.93 22.54 -0.62
C GLN A 223 -19.46 22.43 -0.75
N LEU A 224 -19.95 21.48 -1.55
CA LEU A 224 -21.38 21.32 -1.81
C LEU A 224 -22.05 20.41 -0.78
N LEU A 225 -21.32 19.44 -0.24
CA LEU A 225 -21.83 18.39 0.64
C LEU A 225 -22.54 18.93 1.91
N PRO A 226 -22.01 19.92 2.66
CA PRO A 226 -22.70 20.46 3.83
C PRO A 226 -24.05 21.10 3.50
N ARG A 227 -24.15 21.73 2.33
CA ARG A 227 -25.40 22.34 1.85
C ARG A 227 -26.42 21.27 1.45
N LEU A 228 -25.96 20.18 0.83
CA LEU A 228 -26.82 19.04 0.44
C LEU A 228 -27.32 18.24 1.66
N MET A 229 -26.47 18.08 2.68
CA MET A 229 -26.86 17.41 3.92
C MET A 229 -27.94 18.19 4.66
N ALA A 230 -27.90 19.53 4.62
CA ALA A 230 -28.92 20.41 5.21
C ALA A 230 -29.26 20.05 6.68
N ARG A 231 -28.21 19.79 7.49
CA ARG A 231 -28.26 19.33 8.90
C ARG A 231 -28.76 17.90 9.14
N ARG A 232 -29.12 17.14 8.09
CA ARG A 232 -29.41 15.71 8.24
C ARG A 232 -28.19 15.01 8.83
N THR A 233 -28.44 14.06 9.72
CA THR A 233 -27.38 13.24 10.35
C THR A 233 -27.42 11.78 9.92
N ARG A 234 -28.51 11.34 9.27
CA ARG A 234 -28.69 9.96 8.83
C ARG A 234 -29.57 9.80 7.59
N GLY A 235 -29.45 8.64 6.94
CA GLY A 235 -30.25 8.22 5.78
C GLY A 235 -29.61 8.58 4.43
N PRO A 236 -30.29 8.29 3.31
CA PRO A 236 -29.70 8.38 1.98
C PRO A 236 -29.19 9.78 1.64
N LEU A 237 -27.98 9.90 1.10
CA LEU A 237 -27.38 11.18 0.76
C LEU A 237 -28.16 11.89 -0.36
N PHE A 238 -28.39 11.18 -1.47
CA PHE A 238 -29.11 11.68 -2.64
C PHE A 238 -30.57 11.22 -2.60
N LEU A 239 -31.49 12.17 -2.61
CA LEU A 239 -32.92 11.94 -2.44
C LEU A 239 -33.72 12.34 -3.68
N THR A 240 -34.85 11.69 -3.91
CA THR A 240 -35.86 12.09 -4.88
C THR A 240 -36.51 13.42 -4.51
N ASP A 241 -37.06 14.14 -5.49
CA ASP A 241 -37.79 15.39 -5.22
C ASP A 241 -39.13 15.14 -4.51
N ARG A 242 -39.78 14.03 -4.85
CA ARG A 242 -41.07 13.60 -4.29
C ARG A 242 -40.87 12.69 -3.08
N LYS A 243 -41.89 12.63 -2.22
CA LYS A 243 -41.94 11.70 -1.08
C LYS A 243 -41.90 10.25 -1.58
N ALA A 244 -41.35 9.36 -0.76
CA ALA A 244 -41.24 7.95 -1.05
C ALA A 244 -42.65 7.33 -1.20
N PRO A 245 -42.93 6.56 -2.28
CA PRO A 245 -44.15 5.78 -2.40
C PRO A 245 -44.30 4.76 -1.26
N ALA A 246 -45.56 4.38 -0.97
CA ALA A 246 -45.84 3.30 -0.04
C ALA A 246 -45.17 2.00 -0.51
N GLY A 247 -44.50 1.29 0.40
CA GLY A 247 -43.76 0.06 0.09
C GLY A 247 -42.27 0.26 -0.26
N THR A 248 -41.77 1.50 -0.31
CA THR A 248 -40.32 1.74 -0.45
C THR A 248 -39.57 1.16 0.76
N PRO A 249 -38.47 0.40 0.57
CA PRO A 249 -37.68 -0.15 1.67
C PRO A 249 -37.26 0.94 2.67
N THR A 250 -37.37 0.65 3.96
CA THR A 250 -37.08 1.64 5.02
C THR A 250 -35.65 2.17 4.96
N LEU A 251 -34.69 1.35 4.54
CA LEU A 251 -33.28 1.73 4.34
C LEU A 251 -33.08 2.74 3.20
N ASP A 252 -34.03 2.83 2.27
CA ASP A 252 -34.01 3.76 1.14
C ASP A 252 -34.87 4.99 1.39
N VAL A 253 -35.45 5.16 2.59
CA VAL A 253 -36.26 6.32 2.92
C VAL A 253 -35.54 7.19 3.95
N CYS A 254 -35.40 8.48 3.64
CA CYS A 254 -34.86 9.43 4.60
C CYS A 254 -35.83 9.58 5.79
N PRO A 255 -35.36 9.39 7.03
CA PRO A 255 -36.24 9.48 8.21
C PRO A 255 -36.76 10.89 8.45
N GLU A 256 -36.01 11.92 8.07
CA GLU A 256 -36.36 13.33 8.28
C GLU A 256 -37.29 13.87 7.18
N THR A 257 -36.96 13.62 5.91
CA THR A 257 -37.68 14.23 4.77
C THR A 257 -38.76 13.32 4.17
N ARG A 258 -38.77 12.03 4.52
CA ARG A 258 -39.65 11.00 3.95
C ARG A 258 -39.52 10.82 2.43
N ARG A 259 -38.41 11.30 1.85
CA ARG A 259 -38.06 11.11 0.43
C ARG A 259 -37.26 9.83 0.25
N ALA A 260 -37.34 9.24 -0.95
CA ALA A 260 -36.63 8.02 -1.27
C ALA A 260 -35.20 8.30 -1.74
N ARG A 261 -34.32 7.30 -1.66
CA ARG A 261 -33.02 7.28 -2.32
C ARG A 261 -33.19 7.46 -3.82
N LEU A 262 -32.34 8.30 -4.41
CA LEU A 262 -32.30 8.49 -5.85
C LEU A 262 -31.82 7.19 -6.54
N SER A 263 -32.60 6.67 -7.48
CA SER A 263 -32.25 5.45 -8.21
C SER A 263 -31.23 5.74 -9.32
N TYR A 264 -30.45 4.71 -9.70
CA TYR A 264 -29.50 4.80 -10.81
C TYR A 264 -30.18 5.31 -12.08
N ARG A 265 -31.29 4.66 -12.47
CA ARG A 265 -32.04 5.01 -13.68
C ARG A 265 -32.45 6.48 -13.67
N ARG A 266 -33.00 6.99 -12.57
CA ARG A 266 -33.44 8.38 -12.50
C ARG A 266 -32.26 9.35 -12.52
N ALA A 267 -31.15 9.01 -11.85
CA ALA A 267 -29.93 9.81 -11.90
C ALA A 267 -29.34 9.88 -13.32
N GLU A 268 -29.37 8.75 -14.05
CA GLU A 268 -28.89 8.66 -15.43
C GLU A 268 -29.77 9.48 -16.38
N GLU A 269 -31.10 9.32 -16.32
CA GLU A 269 -32.06 10.14 -17.09
C GLU A 269 -31.80 11.64 -16.88
N ILE A 270 -31.69 12.09 -15.61
CA ILE A 270 -31.43 13.50 -15.30
C ILE A 270 -30.08 13.97 -15.88
N PHE A 271 -29.03 13.17 -15.77
CA PHE A 271 -27.71 13.54 -16.30
C PHE A 271 -27.70 13.62 -17.82
N GLU A 272 -28.32 12.64 -18.47
CA GLU A 272 -28.44 12.58 -19.93
C GLU A 272 -29.22 13.78 -20.46
N GLU A 273 -30.43 14.02 -19.94
CA GLU A 273 -31.29 15.16 -20.30
C GLU A 273 -30.54 16.50 -20.19
N ASN A 274 -29.81 16.73 -19.09
CA ASN A 274 -29.10 17.98 -18.85
C ASN A 274 -27.81 18.13 -19.67
N THR A 275 -27.32 17.06 -20.30
CA THR A 275 -26.06 17.09 -21.06
C THR A 275 -26.25 16.99 -22.58
N ARG A 276 -27.49 16.84 -23.09
CA ARG A 276 -27.76 16.74 -24.53
C ARG A 276 -27.14 17.87 -25.36
N LEU A 277 -27.25 19.13 -24.90
CA LEU A 277 -26.67 20.29 -25.60
C LEU A 277 -25.14 20.24 -25.60
N LEU A 278 -24.54 19.82 -24.48
CA LEU A 278 -23.09 19.69 -24.37
C LEU A 278 -22.55 18.52 -25.20
N ALA A 279 -23.34 17.45 -25.34
CA ALA A 279 -23.02 16.30 -26.16
C ALA A 279 -23.15 16.59 -27.66
N ASN A 280 -24.10 17.45 -28.03
CA ASN A 280 -24.46 17.76 -29.41
C ASN A 280 -24.36 19.28 -29.67
N PRO A 281 -23.14 19.85 -29.72
CA PRO A 281 -22.94 21.30 -29.80
C PRO A 281 -23.44 21.94 -31.10
N LEU A 282 -23.76 21.14 -32.13
CA LEU A 282 -24.29 21.59 -33.41
C LEU A 282 -25.82 21.47 -33.52
N ALA A 283 -26.49 20.89 -32.52
CA ALA A 283 -27.93 20.71 -32.54
C ALA A 283 -28.67 22.01 -32.17
N SER A 284 -29.77 22.29 -32.88
CA SER A 284 -30.71 23.34 -32.48
C SER A 284 -31.45 22.92 -31.20
N PRO A 285 -31.84 23.85 -30.31
CA PRO A 285 -32.69 23.54 -29.16
C PRO A 285 -33.99 22.81 -29.51
N ASP A 286 -34.50 23.00 -30.72
CA ASP A 286 -35.76 22.39 -31.19
C ASP A 286 -35.59 20.91 -31.60
N ASP A 287 -34.38 20.47 -31.95
CA ASP A 287 -34.10 19.10 -32.43
C ASP A 287 -33.51 18.20 -31.32
N ILE A 288 -33.50 18.67 -30.07
CA ILE A 288 -32.72 18.04 -29.00
C ILE A 288 -33.43 16.89 -28.29
N GLU A 289 -34.76 16.81 -28.38
CA GLU A 289 -35.53 15.84 -27.59
C GLU A 289 -35.19 14.40 -27.95
N ASP A 290 -34.81 14.15 -29.20
CA ASP A 290 -34.45 12.83 -29.73
C ASP A 290 -32.93 12.53 -29.67
N LEU A 291 -32.12 13.46 -29.14
CA LEU A 291 -30.67 13.28 -29.05
C LEU A 291 -30.22 12.74 -27.70
N ASP A 292 -29.25 11.84 -27.75
CA ASP A 292 -28.64 11.27 -26.55
C ASP A 292 -27.67 12.26 -25.89
N GLY A 293 -27.71 12.29 -24.56
CA GLY A 293 -26.76 13.00 -23.72
C GLY A 293 -25.54 12.14 -23.36
N TRP A 294 -24.74 12.63 -22.41
CA TRP A 294 -23.67 11.81 -21.82
C TRP A 294 -24.24 10.87 -20.76
N THR A 295 -23.55 9.75 -20.52
CA THR A 295 -23.90 8.80 -19.45
C THR A 295 -23.06 9.02 -18.20
N LEU A 296 -23.61 8.69 -17.03
CA LEU A 296 -22.90 8.86 -15.74
C LEU A 296 -21.58 8.07 -15.70
N HIS A 297 -21.51 6.94 -16.39
CA HIS A 297 -20.29 6.12 -16.47
C HIS A 297 -19.12 6.87 -17.13
N ARG A 298 -19.40 7.82 -18.04
CA ARG A 298 -18.36 8.65 -18.66
C ARG A 298 -17.62 9.52 -17.65
N LEU A 299 -18.25 9.94 -16.54
CA LEU A 299 -17.57 10.73 -15.51
C LEU A 299 -16.44 9.96 -14.84
N ARG A 300 -16.71 8.71 -14.42
CA ARG A 300 -15.67 7.82 -13.87
C ARG A 300 -14.58 7.55 -14.90
N HIS A 301 -14.98 7.29 -16.16
CA HIS A 301 -14.03 7.01 -17.22
C HIS A 301 -13.09 8.21 -17.45
N SER A 302 -13.65 9.41 -17.57
CA SER A 302 -12.91 10.66 -17.77
C SER A 302 -11.98 10.95 -16.59
N ALA A 303 -12.44 10.77 -15.35
CA ALA A 303 -11.61 11.00 -14.16
C ALA A 303 -10.36 10.12 -14.15
N LEU A 304 -10.50 8.82 -14.45
CA LEU A 304 -9.36 7.89 -14.49
C LEU A 304 -8.43 8.15 -15.67
N THR A 305 -8.96 8.55 -16.83
CA THR A 305 -8.15 8.95 -17.98
C THR A 305 -7.36 10.22 -17.69
N HIS A 306 -7.99 11.27 -17.13
CA HIS A 306 -7.30 12.51 -16.78
C HIS A 306 -6.24 12.28 -15.71
N ASP A 307 -6.53 11.48 -14.67
CA ASP A 307 -5.52 11.14 -13.66
C ASP A 307 -4.31 10.44 -14.28
N ALA A 308 -4.52 9.54 -15.24
CA ALA A 308 -3.44 8.86 -15.95
C ALA A 308 -2.66 9.82 -16.85
N GLU A 309 -3.32 10.72 -17.55
CA GLU A 309 -2.70 11.77 -18.38
C GLU A 309 -1.94 12.81 -17.56
N ASP A 310 -2.34 13.03 -16.31
CA ASP A 310 -1.64 13.84 -15.31
C ASP A 310 -0.41 13.13 -14.72
N GLY A 311 -0.11 11.90 -15.15
CA GLY A 311 1.07 11.14 -14.73
C GLY A 311 0.89 10.37 -13.42
N THR A 312 -0.35 10.11 -12.99
CA THR A 312 -0.61 9.27 -11.81
C THR A 312 -0.11 7.84 -12.05
N SER A 313 0.61 7.28 -11.07
CA SER A 313 1.16 5.92 -11.17
C SER A 313 0.05 4.85 -11.23
N THR A 314 0.33 3.75 -11.92
CA THR A 314 -0.61 2.62 -12.06
C THR A 314 -1.10 2.06 -10.71
N PRO A 315 -0.26 1.91 -9.66
CA PRO A 315 -0.74 1.48 -8.33
C PRO A 315 -1.74 2.46 -7.71
N MET A 316 -1.51 3.77 -7.86
CA MET A 316 -2.43 4.80 -7.34
C MET A 316 -3.76 4.81 -8.11
N LEU A 317 -3.70 4.64 -9.43
CA LEU A 317 -4.90 4.45 -10.26
C LEU A 317 -5.67 3.18 -9.90
N LEU A 318 -4.98 2.08 -9.57
CA LEU A 318 -5.59 0.83 -9.10
C LEU A 318 -6.33 1.06 -7.77
N ALA A 319 -5.66 1.68 -6.79
CA ALA A 319 -6.24 1.99 -5.50
C ALA A 319 -7.44 2.94 -5.60
N ARG A 320 -7.35 3.97 -6.46
CA ARG A 320 -8.43 4.96 -6.66
C ARG A 320 -9.63 4.37 -7.42
N SER A 321 -9.37 3.60 -8.48
CA SER A 321 -10.42 2.95 -9.26
C SER A 321 -11.05 1.75 -8.55
N ARG A 322 -10.34 1.14 -7.59
CA ARG A 322 -10.73 -0.10 -6.89
C ARG A 322 -10.99 -1.22 -7.88
N HIS A 323 -10.06 -1.34 -8.82
CA HIS A 323 -10.01 -2.42 -9.79
C HIS A 323 -9.30 -3.62 -9.18
N ALA A 324 -9.88 -4.81 -9.32
CA ALA A 324 -9.27 -6.04 -8.82
C ALA A 324 -8.03 -6.46 -9.63
N SER A 325 -7.81 -5.91 -10.83
CA SER A 325 -6.65 -6.26 -11.64
C SER A 325 -6.16 -5.08 -12.47
N VAL A 326 -4.84 -5.03 -12.68
CA VAL A 326 -4.18 -4.08 -13.59
C VAL A 326 -4.73 -4.21 -15.01
N ARG A 327 -5.04 -5.44 -15.46
CA ARG A 327 -5.65 -5.69 -16.78
C ARG A 327 -6.94 -4.89 -17.01
N SER A 328 -7.78 -4.77 -15.98
CA SER A 328 -9.00 -3.97 -16.07
C SER A 328 -8.75 -2.46 -16.07
N LEU A 329 -7.56 -2.02 -15.64
CA LEU A 329 -7.10 -0.64 -15.60
C LEU A 329 -6.32 -0.22 -16.85
N GLU A 330 -5.74 -1.16 -17.61
CA GLU A 330 -4.91 -0.92 -18.81
C GLU A 330 -5.55 0.04 -19.82
N ARG A 331 -6.89 0.07 -19.90
CA ARG A 331 -7.61 0.98 -20.80
C ARG A 331 -7.44 2.47 -20.46
N TYR A 332 -7.08 2.78 -19.21
CA TYR A 332 -6.86 4.13 -18.69
C TYR A 332 -5.38 4.49 -18.64
N ALA A 333 -4.51 3.51 -18.40
CA ALA A 333 -3.06 3.70 -18.29
C ALA A 333 -2.34 3.86 -19.66
N ARG A 334 -3.01 4.47 -20.64
CA ARG A 334 -2.49 4.75 -21.99
C ARG A 334 -2.57 6.25 -22.25
N PRO A 335 -1.58 7.04 -21.79
CA PRO A 335 -1.58 8.49 -21.97
C PRO A 335 -1.58 8.85 -23.46
N GLY A 336 -2.33 9.91 -23.82
CA GLY A 336 -2.34 10.45 -25.17
C GLY A 336 -0.99 11.03 -25.60
N VAL A 337 -0.81 11.21 -26.91
CA VAL A 337 0.45 11.75 -27.49
C VAL A 337 0.83 13.10 -26.86
N ASP A 338 -0.14 13.98 -26.62
CA ASP A 338 0.08 15.29 -25.98
C ASP A 338 0.51 15.19 -24.51
N SER A 339 0.00 14.21 -23.77
CA SER A 339 0.42 13.95 -22.38
C SER A 339 1.86 13.45 -22.35
N VAL A 340 2.23 12.54 -23.25
CA VAL A 340 3.62 12.08 -23.42
C VAL A 340 4.53 13.24 -23.84
N ALA A 341 4.11 14.05 -24.81
CA ALA A 341 4.88 15.22 -25.26
C ALA A 341 5.11 16.24 -24.13
N ARG A 342 4.08 16.53 -23.32
CA ARG A 342 4.20 17.39 -22.14
C ARG A 342 5.15 16.79 -21.09
N HIS A 343 5.01 15.50 -20.80
CA HIS A 343 5.86 14.80 -19.85
C HIS A 343 7.35 14.84 -20.25
N VAL A 344 7.63 14.72 -21.56
CA VAL A 344 8.97 14.85 -22.13
C VAL A 344 9.44 16.31 -22.09
N ALA A 345 8.59 17.28 -22.46
CA ALA A 345 8.92 18.70 -22.46
C ALA A 345 9.21 19.25 -21.06
N GLU A 346 8.49 18.79 -20.02
CA GLU A 346 8.78 19.13 -18.61
C GLU A 346 10.13 18.58 -18.14
N ARG A 347 10.62 17.53 -18.81
CA ARG A 347 11.93 16.92 -18.59
C ARG A 347 13.00 17.45 -19.54
N ASP A 348 12.67 18.37 -20.44
CA ASP A 348 13.63 18.98 -21.37
C ASP A 348 14.62 19.88 -20.60
N PRO A 349 15.93 19.55 -20.61
CA PRO A 349 16.96 20.37 -19.97
C PRO A 349 17.06 21.80 -20.55
N ALA A 350 16.68 22.00 -21.82
CA ALA A 350 16.80 23.30 -22.50
C ALA A 350 15.66 24.27 -22.12
N ALA A 351 14.45 23.76 -21.89
CA ALA A 351 13.32 24.56 -21.44
C ALA A 351 13.56 25.18 -20.04
N ARG A 352 14.30 24.47 -19.18
CA ARG A 352 14.68 24.94 -17.83
C ARG A 352 15.67 26.11 -17.85
N ARG A 353 16.53 26.24 -18.88
CA ARG A 353 17.52 27.34 -18.96
C ARG A 353 16.90 28.72 -19.21
N ARG A 354 15.67 28.80 -19.73
CA ARG A 354 15.06 30.07 -20.16
C ARG A 354 14.39 30.86 -19.02
N THR A 355 14.05 30.18 -17.92
CA THR A 355 13.52 30.81 -16.69
C THR A 355 14.62 31.41 -15.81
N TYR A 356 15.88 31.00 -15.97
CA TYR A 356 16.99 31.41 -15.10
C TYR A 356 17.75 32.66 -15.58
N ILE A 357 17.64 33.05 -16.86
CA ILE A 357 18.38 34.21 -17.40
C ILE A 357 17.83 35.56 -16.90
N ARG A 358 16.72 35.59 -16.14
CA ARG A 358 16.16 36.85 -15.58
C ARG A 358 16.35 37.06 -14.08
N ALA A 359 17.00 36.13 -13.38
CA ALA A 359 17.21 36.22 -11.92
C ALA A 359 18.59 36.77 -11.52
N ASP A 360 19.36 37.30 -12.47
CA ASP A 360 20.71 37.79 -12.24
C ASP A 360 20.72 39.26 -11.79
N GLN A 361 20.14 39.54 -10.61
CA GLN A 361 20.52 40.68 -9.76
C GLN A 361 20.18 40.37 -8.30
N GLY A 362 21.21 40.13 -7.48
CA GLY A 362 21.13 40.31 -6.03
C GLY A 362 21.35 39.04 -5.21
N PHE A 363 22.60 38.77 -4.88
CA PHE A 363 23.01 37.97 -3.74
C PHE A 363 22.37 38.55 -2.46
N LYS A 364 21.38 37.85 -1.89
CA LYS A 364 20.92 38.05 -0.51
C LYS A 364 20.63 36.68 0.10
N ILE A 365 21.27 36.45 1.25
CA ILE A 365 20.98 35.41 2.25
C ILE A 365 19.48 35.10 2.24
N ILE A 366 19.10 33.84 2.00
CA ILE A 366 17.71 33.40 2.14
C ILE A 366 17.51 33.05 3.63
N PRO A 367 16.84 33.90 4.44
CA PRO A 367 16.24 33.40 5.66
C PRO A 367 15.16 32.41 5.26
N LEU A 368 15.22 31.20 5.82
CA LEU A 368 14.12 30.23 5.76
C LEU A 368 12.82 30.94 6.19
N PRO A 369 11.86 31.20 5.29
CA PRO A 369 10.58 31.74 5.71
C PRO A 369 9.79 30.57 6.29
N LEU A 370 9.37 30.73 7.56
CA LEU A 370 8.20 30.06 8.10
C LEU A 370 7.06 30.20 7.08
N TRP A 371 6.81 29.16 6.29
CA TRP A 371 5.72 29.19 5.34
C TRP A 371 4.41 29.09 6.13
N ARG A 372 3.63 30.17 6.05
CA ARG A 372 2.20 30.15 6.38
C ARG A 372 1.55 29.14 5.44
N VAL A 373 0.82 28.20 6.04
CA VAL A 373 -0.17 27.34 5.38
C VAL A 373 -1.18 28.26 4.67
N SER A 374 -1.01 28.47 3.36
CA SER A 374 -2.00 29.14 2.53
C SER A 374 -3.20 28.22 2.37
N ARG A 375 -4.29 28.58 3.05
CA ARG A 375 -5.61 27.97 2.97
C ARG A 375 -6.23 28.18 1.59
N SER A 376 -5.88 27.36 0.60
CA SER A 376 -6.63 27.28 -0.67
C SER A 376 -6.19 26.15 -1.61
N HIS A 377 -5.75 24.98 -1.12
CA HIS A 377 -5.67 23.77 -1.95
C HIS A 377 -6.09 22.53 -1.15
N PRO A 378 -7.40 22.25 -1.03
CA PRO A 378 -7.80 21.12 -0.22
C PRO A 378 -7.75 19.81 -1.06
N TYR A 379 -6.73 18.99 -0.80
CA TYR A 379 -6.59 17.55 -1.11
C TYR A 379 -6.40 17.12 -2.59
N ARG A 380 -5.43 17.69 -3.32
CA ARG A 380 -4.55 16.84 -4.13
C ARG A 380 -3.51 16.26 -3.14
N GLY A 381 -3.22 14.97 -3.27
CA GLY A 381 -2.71 14.12 -2.20
C GLY A 381 -1.47 14.65 -1.50
N LEU A 382 -1.50 14.64 -0.16
CA LEU A 382 -0.32 14.85 0.70
C LEU A 382 0.88 14.05 0.17
N LEU A 383 0.65 12.82 -0.28
CA LEU A 383 1.68 11.95 -0.84
C LEU A 383 2.26 12.47 -2.17
N GLY A 384 1.42 13.02 -3.05
CA GLY A 384 1.84 13.59 -4.33
C GLY A 384 2.56 14.92 -4.15
N THR A 385 2.10 15.76 -3.21
CA THR A 385 2.81 16.98 -2.80
C THR A 385 4.15 16.64 -2.16
N VAL A 386 4.18 15.70 -1.20
CA VAL A 386 5.42 15.24 -0.58
C VAL A 386 6.37 14.67 -1.64
N HIS A 387 5.92 13.82 -2.53
CA HIS A 387 6.77 13.28 -3.59
C HIS A 387 7.29 14.38 -4.53
N HIS A 388 6.44 15.34 -4.93
CA HIS A 388 6.86 16.48 -5.74
C HIS A 388 7.89 17.36 -5.01
N ASP A 389 7.67 17.62 -3.72
CA ASP A 389 8.59 18.40 -2.89
C ASP A 389 9.93 17.67 -2.70
N LEU A 390 9.91 16.35 -2.54
CA LEU A 390 11.10 15.51 -2.47
C LEU A 390 11.89 15.50 -3.79
N VAL A 391 11.20 15.45 -4.93
CA VAL A 391 11.82 15.59 -6.26
C VAL A 391 12.45 16.98 -6.43
N GLN A 392 11.75 18.05 -6.03
CA GLN A 392 12.32 19.40 -6.08
C GLN A 392 13.54 19.54 -5.18
N LEU A 393 13.54 18.89 -4.01
CA LEU A 393 14.65 18.90 -3.08
C LEU A 393 15.88 18.19 -3.68
N ASP A 394 15.70 17.01 -4.26
CA ASP A 394 16.74 16.25 -4.97
C ASP A 394 17.40 17.09 -6.08
N GLU A 395 16.58 17.71 -6.93
CA GLU A 395 17.03 18.57 -8.03
C GLU A 395 17.88 19.75 -7.53
N ARG A 396 17.37 20.51 -6.57
CA ARG A 396 18.04 21.70 -6.02
C ARG A 396 19.36 21.35 -5.33
N LEU A 397 19.42 20.20 -4.64
CA LEU A 397 20.64 19.73 -4.01
C LEU A 397 21.67 19.30 -5.04
N ARG A 398 21.26 18.67 -6.14
CA ARG A 398 22.16 18.32 -7.23
C ARG A 398 22.70 19.56 -7.95
N GLU A 399 21.87 20.58 -8.18
CA GLU A 399 22.30 21.87 -8.72
C GLU A 399 23.31 22.55 -7.79
N ALA A 400 22.99 22.66 -6.50
CA ALA A 400 23.88 23.24 -5.50
C ALA A 400 25.23 22.50 -5.41
N ARG A 401 25.25 21.17 -5.60
CA ARG A 401 26.50 20.40 -5.67
C ARG A 401 27.30 20.67 -6.92
N ALA A 402 26.65 20.80 -8.08
CA ALA A 402 27.33 21.12 -9.32
C ALA A 402 28.00 22.51 -9.24
N GLU A 403 27.29 23.49 -8.66
CA GLU A 403 27.85 24.83 -8.36
C GLU A 403 29.02 24.75 -7.39
N TRP A 404 28.87 23.98 -6.31
CA TRP A 404 29.91 23.82 -5.30
C TRP A 404 31.17 23.11 -5.83
N ALA A 405 31.01 22.07 -6.66
CA ALA A 405 32.11 21.37 -7.33
C ALA A 405 32.82 22.28 -8.35
N GLY A 406 32.06 23.10 -9.10
CA GLY A 406 32.61 24.11 -10.01
C GLY A 406 33.38 25.22 -9.30
N ALA A 407 33.04 25.52 -8.05
CA ALA A 407 33.71 26.53 -7.22
C ALA A 407 35.08 26.08 -6.66
N HIS A 408 35.55 24.84 -6.93
CA HIS A 408 36.82 24.29 -6.46
C HIS A 408 37.03 24.43 -4.93
N SER A 409 35.94 24.36 -4.16
CA SER A 409 36.00 24.46 -2.70
C SER A 409 36.73 23.25 -2.11
N ARG A 410 37.63 23.49 -1.14
CA ARG A 410 38.36 22.44 -0.40
C ARG A 410 37.59 21.86 0.79
N GLN A 411 36.39 22.37 1.08
CA GLN A 411 35.57 21.87 2.19
C GLN A 411 34.77 20.64 1.74
N ALA A 412 34.00 19.98 2.61
CA ALA A 412 33.03 18.98 2.16
C ALA A 412 31.74 19.70 1.70
N PRO A 413 31.00 19.16 0.71
CA PRO A 413 29.71 19.73 0.33
C PRO A 413 28.72 19.68 1.51
N PRO A 414 27.83 20.68 1.66
CA PRO A 414 27.02 20.82 2.87
C PRO A 414 25.98 19.71 3.07
N LEU A 415 25.58 18.98 2.03
CA LEU A 415 24.68 17.83 2.15
C LEU A 415 24.85 16.85 0.99
N GLU A 416 25.26 15.61 1.28
CA GLU A 416 25.62 14.58 0.28
C GLU A 416 24.52 13.54 0.01
N ARG A 417 23.83 13.06 1.04
CA ARG A 417 22.64 12.19 0.92
C ARG A 417 21.82 12.29 2.20
N ILE A 418 20.54 11.95 2.13
CA ILE A 418 19.67 11.75 3.28
C ILE A 418 19.60 10.26 3.57
N VAL A 419 20.18 9.82 4.68
CA VAL A 419 20.09 8.43 5.13
C VAL A 419 18.88 8.26 6.04
N LEU A 420 17.87 7.53 5.57
CA LEU A 420 16.68 7.17 6.35
C LEU A 420 16.89 5.79 6.98
N TYR A 421 16.94 5.76 8.31
CA TYR A 421 17.08 4.53 9.08
C TYR A 421 15.74 4.08 9.66
N ILE A 422 15.30 2.86 9.35
CA ILE A 422 14.02 2.29 9.80
C ILE A 422 14.31 0.98 10.55
N ASP A 423 13.94 0.93 11.82
CA ASP A 423 14.12 -0.23 12.70
C ASP A 423 12.78 -0.69 13.26
N ASP A 424 12.73 -1.93 13.78
CA ASP A 424 11.57 -2.53 14.42
C ASP A 424 10.31 -2.64 13.52
N LEU A 425 10.48 -2.70 12.19
CA LEU A 425 9.37 -2.87 11.25
C LEU A 425 8.64 -4.21 11.44
N ASP A 426 9.36 -5.20 11.96
CA ASP A 426 8.88 -6.52 12.39
C ASP A 426 7.80 -6.48 13.49
N ARG A 427 7.58 -5.33 14.13
CA ARG A 427 6.55 -5.16 15.18
C ARG A 427 5.30 -4.45 14.70
N CYS A 428 5.30 -3.99 13.46
CA CYS A 428 4.16 -3.36 12.86
C CYS A 428 3.17 -4.42 12.37
N PRO A 429 1.85 -4.15 12.44
CA PRO A 429 0.87 -4.97 11.73
C PRO A 429 1.22 -5.07 10.24
N PRO A 430 0.93 -6.17 9.53
CA PRO A 430 1.25 -6.34 8.11
C PRO A 430 0.88 -5.16 7.23
N ALA A 431 -0.30 -4.56 7.43
CA ALA A 431 -0.72 -3.37 6.69
C ALA A 431 0.22 -2.16 6.89
N ARG A 432 0.73 -1.95 8.11
CA ARG A 432 1.68 -0.87 8.41
C ARG A 432 3.06 -1.14 7.81
N VAL A 433 3.49 -2.41 7.82
CA VAL A 433 4.74 -2.83 7.15
C VAL A 433 4.69 -2.46 5.68
N VAL A 434 3.59 -2.81 4.99
CA VAL A 434 3.40 -2.51 3.57
C VAL A 434 3.34 -1.01 3.30
N GLU A 435 2.65 -0.23 4.14
CA GLU A 435 2.60 1.22 3.98
C GLU A 435 3.98 1.89 4.12
N VAL A 436 4.80 1.41 5.07
CA VAL A 436 6.17 1.90 5.24
C VAL A 436 7.04 1.50 4.05
N LEU A 437 6.94 0.25 3.58
CA LEU A 437 7.66 -0.19 2.38
C LEU A 437 7.25 0.61 1.14
N ALA A 438 5.96 0.91 0.98
CA ALA A 438 5.46 1.73 -0.13
C ALA A 438 6.02 3.16 -0.05
N ALA A 439 6.10 3.75 1.15
CA ALA A 439 6.72 5.06 1.35
C ALA A 439 8.24 5.04 1.06
N VAL A 440 8.93 4.00 1.49
CA VAL A 440 10.36 3.78 1.21
C VAL A 440 10.61 3.65 -0.28
N HIS A 441 9.78 2.90 -1.01
CA HIS A 441 9.89 2.72 -2.45
C HIS A 441 9.80 4.07 -3.20
N LEU A 442 8.93 4.98 -2.76
CA LEU A 442 8.83 6.33 -3.31
C LEU A 442 10.10 7.17 -3.07
N MET A 443 10.78 6.96 -1.94
CA MET A 443 12.01 7.69 -1.61
C MET A 443 13.25 7.10 -2.32
N LEU A 444 13.32 5.77 -2.45
CA LEU A 444 14.40 5.07 -3.16
C LEU A 444 14.46 5.40 -4.66
N ALA A 445 13.37 5.95 -5.23
CA ALA A 445 13.36 6.45 -6.60
C ALA A 445 14.20 7.74 -6.79
N LEU A 446 14.66 8.36 -5.70
CA LEU A 446 15.43 9.60 -5.71
C LEU A 446 16.87 9.34 -5.26
N PRO A 447 17.89 9.79 -6.02
CA PRO A 447 19.31 9.59 -5.67
C PRO A 447 19.73 10.31 -4.36
N LEU A 448 18.93 11.26 -3.89
CA LEU A 448 19.10 11.93 -2.60
C LEU A 448 18.97 10.98 -1.41
N PHE A 449 18.14 9.93 -1.48
CA PHE A 449 17.82 9.09 -0.33
C PHE A 449 18.57 7.75 -0.33
N VAL A 450 19.10 7.38 0.83
CA VAL A 450 19.56 6.03 1.12
C VAL A 450 18.69 5.51 2.24
N VAL A 451 17.98 4.40 2.04
CA VAL A 451 17.15 3.80 3.09
C VAL A 451 17.82 2.55 3.63
N VAL A 452 18.05 2.52 4.94
CA VAL A 452 18.56 1.35 5.66
C VAL A 452 17.43 0.82 6.53
N VAL A 453 16.94 -0.38 6.22
CA VAL A 453 15.85 -1.02 6.95
C VAL A 453 16.39 -2.24 7.70
N ALA A 454 16.20 -2.27 9.01
CA ALA A 454 16.45 -3.44 9.83
C ALA A 454 15.12 -4.16 10.15
N PHE A 455 14.93 -5.37 9.62
CA PHE A 455 13.69 -6.14 9.76
C PHE A 455 13.96 -7.65 9.72
N ASP A 456 13.01 -8.45 10.23
CA ASP A 456 13.03 -9.91 10.07
C ASP A 456 12.49 -10.29 8.67
N PRO A 457 13.30 -10.93 7.81
CA PRO A 457 12.90 -11.30 6.45
C PRO A 457 11.63 -12.16 6.39
N ARG A 458 11.43 -13.06 7.36
CA ARG A 458 10.27 -13.95 7.41
C ARG A 458 9.00 -13.16 7.67
N TRP A 459 9.04 -12.23 8.63
CA TRP A 459 7.91 -11.35 8.92
C TRP A 459 7.56 -10.43 7.76
N LEU A 460 8.56 -9.96 7.01
CA LEU A 460 8.33 -9.13 5.82
C LEU A 460 7.61 -9.93 4.74
N LEU A 461 8.11 -11.13 4.42
CA LEU A 461 7.51 -12.02 3.43
C LEU A 461 6.06 -12.37 3.80
N THR A 462 5.83 -12.78 5.06
CA THR A 462 4.47 -13.03 5.56
C THR A 462 3.60 -11.79 5.47
N SER A 463 4.12 -10.60 5.78
CA SER A 463 3.36 -9.35 5.71
C SER A 463 2.95 -8.98 4.27
N LEU A 464 3.84 -9.24 3.31
CA LEU A 464 3.59 -9.06 1.88
C LEU A 464 2.59 -10.09 1.35
N GLU A 465 2.76 -11.38 1.68
CA GLU A 465 1.82 -12.46 1.32
C GLU A 465 0.40 -12.21 1.87
N HIS A 466 0.30 -11.66 3.07
CA HIS A 466 -0.99 -11.34 3.69
C HIS A 466 -1.72 -10.17 3.00
N HIS A 467 -0.96 -9.28 2.35
CA HIS A 467 -1.48 -8.14 1.57
C HIS A 467 -1.76 -8.52 0.11
N ASP A 468 -0.89 -9.33 -0.49
CA ASP A 468 -0.87 -9.71 -1.90
C ASP A 468 -1.24 -11.18 -2.11
N ARG A 469 -2.39 -11.58 -1.55
CA ARG A 469 -2.91 -12.96 -1.60
C ARG A 469 -3.16 -13.51 -3.02
N GLU A 470 -3.09 -12.67 -4.06
CA GLU A 470 -3.24 -13.06 -5.47
C GLU A 470 -1.93 -13.06 -6.26
N LEU A 471 -0.88 -12.33 -5.84
CA LEU A 471 0.40 -12.26 -6.58
C LEU A 471 1.29 -13.49 -6.33
N PHE A 472 1.21 -14.08 -5.14
CA PHE A 472 2.04 -15.24 -4.77
C PHE A 472 1.35 -16.60 -5.00
N THR A 473 0.16 -16.62 -5.62
CA THR A 473 -0.57 -17.86 -5.96
C THR A 473 -0.31 -18.39 -7.37
N SER A 474 0.78 -17.99 -8.06
CA SER A 474 1.12 -18.59 -9.35
C SER A 474 2.63 -18.72 -9.58
N ARG A 475 3.08 -19.99 -9.68
CA ARG A 475 4.43 -20.54 -9.99
C ARG A 475 5.43 -20.37 -8.83
N ASP A 476 5.71 -21.39 -8.00
CA ASP A 476 6.37 -22.62 -8.41
C ASP A 476 6.03 -23.79 -7.47
N SER A 477 5.45 -24.82 -8.07
CA SER A 477 5.43 -26.17 -7.53
C SER A 477 6.70 -26.88 -7.99
N THR A 478 7.81 -26.68 -7.26
CA THR A 478 8.90 -27.66 -7.16
C THR A 478 9.48 -27.62 -5.74
N SER A 479 9.24 -28.71 -5.00
CA SER A 479 10.00 -29.29 -3.88
C SER A 479 10.87 -28.38 -2.99
N GLY A 480 10.71 -28.30 -1.67
CA GLY A 480 9.82 -29.01 -0.77
C GLY A 480 9.88 -28.38 0.62
N TRP A 481 8.76 -27.85 1.09
CA TRP A 481 8.52 -27.46 2.48
C TRP A 481 7.02 -27.67 2.74
N ALA A 482 6.63 -28.94 2.70
CA ALA A 482 5.31 -29.38 3.13
C ALA A 482 5.52 -30.45 4.20
N ASP A 483 5.75 -30.02 5.44
CA ASP A 483 4.99 -30.51 6.58
C ASP A 483 5.32 -29.68 7.83
N THR A 484 4.33 -28.95 8.32
CA THR A 484 4.05 -28.56 9.71
C THR A 484 3.06 -27.40 9.68
N GLN A 485 1.83 -27.68 9.24
CA GLN A 485 0.69 -26.86 9.64
C GLN A 485 0.05 -27.52 10.84
N GLU A 486 0.30 -26.99 12.04
CA GLU A 486 -0.74 -26.89 13.06
C GLU A 486 -0.31 -25.88 14.15
N GLY A 487 -1.11 -24.82 14.32
CA GLY A 487 -1.20 -24.18 15.62
C GLY A 487 -0.87 -22.71 15.78
N HIS A 488 -1.26 -21.78 14.90
CA HIS A 488 -1.44 -20.37 15.33
C HIS A 488 -2.74 -19.75 14.80
N ARG A 489 -3.85 -20.12 15.45
CA ARG A 489 -5.11 -19.37 15.41
C ARG A 489 -4.95 -18.05 16.16
N HIS A 490 -5.39 -16.97 15.52
CA HIS A 490 -6.00 -15.75 16.07
C HIS A 490 -5.46 -15.18 17.40
N GLY A 491 -4.87 -13.98 17.29
CA GLY A 491 -4.55 -13.13 18.44
C GLY A 491 -4.72 -11.63 18.16
N ALA A 492 -5.86 -11.22 17.59
CA ALA A 492 -6.28 -9.83 17.71
C ALA A 492 -6.79 -9.59 19.14
N ARG A 493 -5.96 -8.99 20.00
CA ARG A 493 -6.37 -8.33 21.25
C ARG A 493 -5.36 -7.22 21.60
N LEU A 494 -5.80 -5.97 21.46
CA LEU A 494 -5.19 -4.73 22.03
C LEU A 494 -5.37 -4.74 23.58
N PRO A 495 -4.95 -3.71 24.36
CA PRO A 495 -3.69 -2.99 24.52
C PRO A 495 -3.08 -3.22 25.94
N GLY A 496 -1.82 -2.83 26.18
CA GLY A 496 -1.19 -2.58 27.50
C GLY A 496 -1.41 -3.60 28.63
N GLN A 497 -0.41 -4.46 28.90
CA GLN A 497 -0.16 -5.03 30.23
C GLN A 497 1.19 -5.75 30.26
N ASP A 498 2.06 -5.24 31.12
CA ASP A 498 2.94 -5.96 32.05
C ASP A 498 3.19 -7.45 31.75
N PHE A 499 4.41 -7.76 31.27
CA PHE A 499 4.96 -9.10 31.47
C PHE A 499 5.42 -9.23 32.93
N PRO A 500 4.90 -10.20 33.71
CA PRO A 500 5.47 -10.52 35.00
C PRO A 500 6.76 -11.30 34.79
N ASP A 501 7.86 -10.76 35.30
CA ASP A 501 9.13 -11.45 35.51
C ASP A 501 8.94 -12.54 36.58
N PRO A 502 9.34 -13.80 36.32
CA PRO A 502 9.73 -14.69 37.40
C PRO A 502 11.20 -15.06 37.24
N LEU A 503 12.00 -14.61 38.22
CA LEU A 503 13.19 -15.31 38.71
C LEU A 503 14.37 -15.42 37.72
N CYS A 504 15.03 -14.30 37.42
CA CYS A 504 16.45 -14.31 37.04
C CYS A 504 17.18 -13.26 37.89
N GLY A 505 18.20 -13.68 38.65
CA GLY A 505 19.04 -12.75 39.39
C GLY A 505 19.77 -11.77 38.44
N PRO A 506 20.22 -10.60 38.92
CA PRO A 506 20.88 -9.59 38.08
C PRO A 506 22.17 -10.04 37.39
N ALA A 507 22.76 -11.18 37.79
CA ALA A 507 23.91 -11.80 37.12
C ALA A 507 23.51 -12.56 35.84
N ASP A 508 22.36 -13.26 35.87
CA ASP A 508 21.88 -14.13 34.79
C ASP A 508 21.42 -13.31 33.56
N HIS A 509 20.82 -12.14 33.80
CA HIS A 509 20.41 -11.22 32.75
C HIS A 509 21.61 -10.64 31.96
N ARG A 510 22.71 -10.27 32.64
CA ARG A 510 23.90 -9.71 31.96
C ARG A 510 24.56 -10.72 31.05
N GLU A 511 24.68 -11.97 31.51
CA GLU A 511 25.32 -13.03 30.75
C GLU A 511 24.47 -13.43 29.54
N LYS A 512 23.14 -13.52 29.70
CA LYS A 512 22.20 -13.74 28.59
C LYS A 512 22.23 -12.61 27.56
N ALA A 513 22.27 -11.35 28.00
CA ALA A 513 22.35 -10.20 27.10
C ALA A 513 23.70 -10.14 26.36
N ALA A 514 24.81 -10.47 27.02
CA ALA A 514 26.13 -10.55 26.40
C ALA A 514 26.17 -11.63 25.31
N ARG A 515 25.63 -12.83 25.58
CA ARG A 515 25.52 -13.91 24.59
C ARG A 515 24.65 -13.52 23.40
N LEU A 516 23.52 -12.85 23.64
CA LEU A 516 22.64 -12.36 22.58
C LEU A 516 23.33 -11.33 21.68
N ILE A 517 24.00 -10.32 22.28
CA ILE A 517 24.73 -9.30 21.52
C ILE A 517 25.83 -9.95 20.68
N ARG A 518 26.60 -10.87 21.27
CA ARG A 518 27.66 -11.58 20.56
C ARG A 518 27.11 -12.42 19.39
N ALA A 519 25.97 -13.09 19.58
CA ALA A 519 25.29 -13.83 18.50
C ALA A 519 24.84 -12.90 17.35
N LEU A 520 24.27 -11.73 17.67
CA LEU A 520 23.84 -10.73 16.69
C LEU A 520 25.00 -10.06 15.92
N LEU A 521 26.21 -10.09 16.48
CA LEU A 521 27.41 -9.47 15.89
C LEU A 521 28.26 -10.46 15.08
N ILE A 522 28.23 -11.76 15.41
CA ILE A 522 29.06 -12.80 14.77
C ILE A 522 28.35 -13.49 13.59
N ASN A 523 27.01 -13.47 13.51
CA ASN A 523 26.30 -14.09 12.39
C ASN A 523 24.98 -13.35 12.05
N PRO A 524 24.80 -12.80 10.83
CA PRO A 524 23.58 -12.07 10.48
C PRO A 524 22.35 -12.96 10.21
N ASP A 525 22.49 -14.29 10.05
CA ASP A 525 21.44 -15.18 9.50
C ASP A 525 20.91 -16.32 10.43
N ILE A 526 21.08 -16.25 11.75
CA ILE A 526 20.59 -17.33 12.64
C ILE A 526 19.28 -16.95 13.37
N PRO A 527 18.17 -17.70 13.21
CA PRO A 527 16.97 -17.57 14.04
C PRO A 527 17.28 -17.96 15.50
N GLY A 528 16.69 -17.25 16.47
CA GLY A 528 16.98 -17.39 17.91
C GLY A 528 16.84 -18.82 18.48
N PRO A 529 17.44 -19.09 19.66
CA PRO A 529 17.66 -20.44 20.14
C PRO A 529 16.36 -21.17 20.52
N GLU A 530 16.13 -22.30 19.87
CA GLU A 530 15.23 -23.36 20.35
C GLU A 530 15.79 -23.96 21.65
N GLY A 531 14.88 -24.49 22.49
CA GLY A 531 15.18 -25.03 23.82
C GLY A 531 16.17 -26.20 23.83
N PRO A 532 16.61 -26.64 25.03
CA PRO A 532 17.74 -27.56 25.18
C PRO A 532 17.48 -28.88 24.47
N ALA A 533 18.31 -29.19 23.48
CA ALA A 533 18.37 -30.48 22.81
C ALA A 533 18.84 -31.57 23.78
N GLN A 534 18.13 -32.69 23.78
CA GLN A 534 18.52 -33.95 24.41
C GLN A 534 19.80 -34.52 23.75
N PRO A 535 20.61 -35.30 24.48
CA PRO A 535 21.93 -35.70 24.02
C PRO A 535 21.83 -36.67 22.84
N ALA A 536 22.53 -36.33 21.76
CA ALA A 536 22.74 -37.23 20.63
C ALA A 536 23.84 -38.25 20.97
N ASP A 537 23.52 -39.49 20.61
CA ASP A 537 24.30 -40.70 20.76
C ASP A 537 25.61 -40.65 19.96
N ALA A 538 26.60 -41.38 20.45
CA ALA A 538 27.96 -41.43 19.92
C ALA A 538 28.05 -42.22 18.61
N GLY A 539 28.90 -41.76 17.68
CA GLY A 539 29.45 -42.62 16.64
C GLY A 539 29.96 -41.91 15.39
N GLY A 540 31.28 -41.94 15.16
CA GLY A 540 31.89 -41.79 13.83
C GLY A 540 32.98 -40.74 13.71
N LEU A 541 34.24 -41.18 13.85
CA LEU A 541 35.49 -40.47 13.53
C LEU A 541 35.74 -40.42 11.99
N PRO A 542 36.75 -39.66 11.52
CA PRO A 542 36.70 -38.82 10.32
C PRO A 542 37.51 -39.38 9.13
N ASP A 543 37.32 -38.77 7.96
CA ASP A 543 38.30 -38.78 6.85
C ASP A 543 38.37 -37.34 6.31
N ALA A 544 39.48 -36.62 6.55
CA ALA A 544 40.74 -36.63 5.81
C ALA A 544 40.78 -35.49 4.75
N GLN A 545 41.47 -34.41 5.13
CA GLN A 545 41.97 -33.36 4.26
C GLN A 545 43.04 -33.89 3.30
N GLU A 546 43.18 -33.27 2.13
CA GLU A 546 44.48 -33.03 1.48
C GLU A 546 44.35 -31.95 0.37
N PRO A 547 45.43 -31.28 -0.09
CA PRO A 547 45.63 -29.84 0.12
C PRO A 547 45.92 -29.01 -1.17
N GLU A 548 46.12 -27.71 -0.96
CA GLU A 548 46.47 -26.65 -1.93
C GLU A 548 47.64 -26.95 -2.89
N ALA A 549 47.67 -26.22 -4.03
CA ALA A 549 48.92 -25.87 -4.71
C ALA A 549 48.89 -24.43 -5.30
N PRO A 550 50.04 -23.73 -5.41
CA PRO A 550 50.08 -22.25 -5.39
C PRO A 550 50.72 -21.57 -6.65
N THR A 551 50.54 -20.23 -6.73
CA THR A 551 51.37 -19.18 -7.41
C THR A 551 51.35 -19.05 -8.96
N PRO A 552 51.71 -17.89 -9.57
CA PRO A 552 52.34 -16.67 -9.01
C PRO A 552 51.69 -15.31 -9.37
N ARG A 553 52.02 -14.32 -8.53
CA ARG A 553 51.78 -12.87 -8.74
C ARG A 553 52.88 -12.29 -9.63
N THR A 554 52.50 -11.43 -10.58
CA THR A 554 53.44 -10.54 -11.28
C THR A 554 53.02 -9.10 -11.04
N ALA A 555 53.95 -8.29 -10.55
CA ALA A 555 53.75 -6.89 -10.22
C ALA A 555 54.01 -6.00 -11.44
N SER A 556 53.14 -5.01 -11.67
CA SER A 556 53.42 -3.85 -12.54
C SER A 556 52.53 -2.66 -12.18
N VAL A 557 53.14 -1.50 -12.00
CA VAL A 557 52.57 -0.16 -11.74
C VAL A 557 53.51 0.85 -12.46
N PRO A 558 53.10 2.06 -12.92
CA PRO A 558 51.79 2.62 -13.30
C PRO A 558 51.80 3.37 -14.66
N ALA A 559 50.62 3.81 -15.15
CA ALA A 559 50.44 5.08 -15.88
C ALA A 559 49.04 5.65 -15.61
N PRO A 560 48.85 7.00 -15.57
CA PRO A 560 47.59 7.62 -15.13
C PRO A 560 46.61 7.80 -16.30
N GLU A 561 45.36 7.41 -16.09
CA GLU A 561 44.24 7.60 -17.02
C GLU A 561 43.05 8.29 -16.28
N PRO A 562 42.19 9.01 -17.00
CA PRO A 562 41.38 10.11 -16.47
C PRO A 562 40.14 9.62 -15.70
N VAL A 563 39.72 10.45 -14.74
CA VAL A 563 38.58 10.20 -13.85
C VAL A 563 37.26 10.28 -14.65
N GLY A 564 36.71 9.12 -15.01
CA GLY A 564 35.35 8.94 -15.52
C GLY A 564 34.59 7.94 -14.65
N ASP A 565 33.30 8.20 -14.46
CA ASP A 565 32.34 7.52 -13.55
C ASP A 565 32.58 6.00 -13.37
N LEU A 566 32.97 5.59 -12.16
CA LEU A 566 33.10 4.19 -11.77
C LEU A 566 31.75 3.63 -11.29
N MET A 567 31.11 2.82 -12.13
CA MET A 567 30.35 1.67 -11.66
C MET A 567 31.34 0.65 -11.06
N PRO A 568 31.11 0.09 -9.86
CA PRO A 568 32.00 -0.92 -9.30
C PRO A 568 31.90 -2.21 -10.12
N GLY A 569 33.06 -2.80 -10.45
CA GLY A 569 33.17 -4.07 -11.18
C GLY A 569 32.78 -5.29 -10.34
N PRO A 570 32.68 -6.49 -10.96
CA PRO A 570 32.04 -7.67 -10.38
C PRO A 570 32.78 -8.36 -9.21
N ASP A 571 34.00 -7.93 -8.89
CA ASP A 571 34.89 -8.61 -7.92
C ASP A 571 35.16 -7.79 -6.64
N ALA A 572 34.36 -6.76 -6.34
CA ALA A 572 34.44 -6.08 -5.05
C ALA A 572 33.75 -6.93 -3.96
N ASP A 573 34.53 -7.38 -2.97
CA ASP A 573 34.04 -8.06 -1.76
C ASP A 573 32.80 -7.30 -1.21
N PRO A 574 31.60 -7.92 -1.16
CA PRO A 574 30.33 -7.22 -1.00
C PRO A 574 30.12 -6.56 0.38
N THR A 575 31.07 -6.72 1.30
CA THR A 575 31.04 -6.14 2.65
C THR A 575 32.17 -5.12 2.82
N PRO A 576 31.90 -3.80 2.78
CA PRO A 576 32.93 -2.80 3.06
C PRO A 576 33.56 -3.03 4.44
N VAL A 577 34.86 -2.76 4.58
CA VAL A 577 35.62 -2.91 5.84
C VAL A 577 34.96 -2.17 7.02
N GLN A 578 34.21 -1.10 6.75
CA GLN A 578 33.43 -0.36 7.75
C GLN A 578 32.22 -1.13 8.34
N LEU A 579 31.83 -2.27 7.75
CA LEU A 579 30.82 -3.20 8.29
C LEU A 579 31.42 -4.41 9.03
N GLN A 580 32.72 -4.66 8.87
CA GLN A 580 33.44 -5.75 9.56
C GLN A 580 33.87 -5.27 10.95
N LEU A 581 33.21 -5.76 11.99
CA LEU A 581 33.50 -5.39 13.39
C LEU A 581 34.67 -6.22 13.93
N GLU A 582 35.61 -5.56 14.62
CA GLU A 582 36.73 -6.24 15.24
C GLU A 582 36.34 -6.88 16.59
N GLU A 583 37.08 -7.90 17.02
CA GLU A 583 36.80 -8.62 18.27
C GLU A 583 36.83 -7.69 19.50
N ALA A 584 37.69 -6.66 19.51
CA ALA A 584 37.71 -5.66 20.56
C ALA A 584 36.36 -4.90 20.67
N GLU A 585 35.75 -4.56 19.53
CA GLU A 585 34.46 -3.88 19.46
C GLU A 585 33.32 -4.81 19.94
N ILE A 586 33.35 -6.08 19.52
CA ILE A 586 32.35 -7.10 19.87
C ILE A 586 32.43 -7.45 21.37
N ALA A 587 33.64 -7.63 21.88
CA ALA A 587 33.90 -7.92 23.28
C ALA A 587 33.44 -6.78 24.18
N PHE A 588 33.74 -5.52 23.82
CA PHE A 588 33.29 -4.36 24.57
C PHE A 588 31.76 -4.22 24.55
N MET A 589 31.11 -4.41 23.39
CA MET A 589 29.65 -4.28 23.29
C MET A 589 28.90 -5.35 24.08
N SER A 590 29.45 -6.56 24.10
CA SER A 590 28.91 -7.68 24.87
C SER A 590 28.92 -7.38 26.37
N GLN A 591 29.94 -6.68 26.87
CA GLN A 591 30.01 -6.23 28.27
C GLN A 591 28.94 -5.18 28.61
N MET A 592 28.43 -4.45 27.60
CA MET A 592 27.38 -3.45 27.75
C MET A 592 25.97 -4.06 27.78
N GLY A 593 25.82 -5.36 27.49
CA GLY A 593 24.52 -6.06 27.48
C GLY A 593 23.75 -5.96 28.80
N GLY A 594 24.45 -5.89 29.94
CA GLY A 594 23.83 -5.72 31.25
C GLY A 594 23.06 -4.40 31.45
N LEU A 595 23.23 -3.43 30.54
CA LEU A 595 22.55 -2.14 30.56
C LEU A 595 21.31 -2.14 29.66
N THR A 596 21.19 -3.14 28.80
CA THR A 596 20.03 -3.34 27.93
C THR A 596 18.99 -4.16 28.67
N ARG A 597 17.99 -3.49 29.27
CA ARG A 597 16.96 -4.14 30.11
C ARG A 597 16.13 -5.20 29.38
N THR A 598 16.13 -5.20 28.04
CA THR A 598 15.34 -6.12 27.22
C THR A 598 16.17 -6.63 26.03
N PRO A 599 15.86 -7.83 25.50
CA PRO A 599 16.45 -8.32 24.24
C PRO A 599 16.29 -7.34 23.06
N ARG A 600 15.19 -6.57 23.04
CA ARG A 600 14.95 -5.49 22.07
C ARG A 600 16.00 -4.38 22.20
N ALA A 601 16.30 -3.95 23.42
CA ALA A 601 17.32 -2.93 23.67
C ALA A 601 18.71 -3.42 23.21
N ALA A 602 19.02 -4.70 23.40
CA ALA A 602 20.26 -5.30 22.90
C ALA A 602 20.34 -5.27 21.36
N LYS A 603 19.27 -5.70 20.66
CA LYS A 603 19.19 -5.63 19.18
C LYS A 603 19.33 -4.20 18.68
N LYS A 604 18.62 -3.24 19.30
CA LYS A 604 18.67 -1.83 18.92
C LYS A 604 20.05 -1.21 19.13
N LEU A 605 20.78 -1.58 20.19
CA LEU A 605 22.17 -1.15 20.41
C LEU A 605 23.08 -1.57 19.25
N VAL A 606 23.03 -2.86 18.86
CA VAL A 606 23.79 -3.41 17.73
C VAL A 606 23.45 -2.68 16.44
N ASN A 607 22.15 -2.51 16.19
CA ASN A 607 21.61 -1.88 15.00
C ASN A 607 21.96 -0.40 14.86
N LEU A 608 22.07 0.35 15.97
CA LEU A 608 22.50 1.75 15.97
C LEU A 608 24.02 1.92 15.91
N TYR A 609 24.79 0.92 16.37
CA TYR A 609 26.24 0.97 16.31
C TYR A 609 26.78 0.88 14.89
N ARG A 610 26.20 -0.01 14.05
CA ARG A 610 26.60 -0.19 12.64
C ARG A 610 26.61 1.13 11.84
N PRO A 611 25.54 1.95 11.80
CA PRO A 611 25.56 3.23 11.11
C PRO A 611 26.45 4.29 11.80
N ALA A 612 26.61 4.24 13.12
CA ALA A 612 27.54 5.13 13.81
C ALA A 612 28.99 4.86 13.40
N ARG A 613 29.36 3.59 13.21
CA ARG A 613 30.67 3.14 12.70
C ARG A 613 30.89 3.48 11.23
N ILE A 614 29.88 3.29 10.39
CA ILE A 614 29.94 3.68 8.96
C ILE A 614 30.20 5.19 8.80
N GLY A 615 29.75 6.01 9.76
CA GLY A 615 30.00 7.45 9.78
C GLY A 615 31.41 7.87 10.19
N VAL A 616 32.33 6.93 10.47
CA VAL A 616 33.75 7.20 10.74
C VAL A 616 34.52 7.22 9.42
N ASP A 617 35.39 8.21 9.23
CA ASP A 617 36.23 8.30 8.03
C ASP A 617 37.15 7.08 7.93
N PRO A 618 37.33 6.47 6.74
CA PRO A 618 38.23 5.32 6.57
C PRO A 618 39.66 5.56 7.11
N GLY A 619 40.17 6.80 7.04
CA GLY A 619 41.49 7.16 7.56
C GLY A 619 41.58 7.19 9.09
N ASP A 620 40.45 7.40 9.77
CA ASP A 620 40.36 7.48 11.23
C ASP A 620 39.92 6.15 11.86
N LEU A 621 39.54 5.15 11.06
CA LEU A 621 38.98 3.89 11.54
C LEU A 621 39.95 3.13 12.47
N ALA A 622 41.24 3.14 12.16
CA ALA A 622 42.26 2.50 13.00
C ALA A 622 42.42 3.18 14.37
N ALA A 623 42.26 4.52 14.42
CA ALA A 623 42.27 5.27 15.69
C ALA A 623 40.95 5.10 16.46
N PHE A 624 39.82 4.98 15.74
CA PHE A 624 38.49 4.76 16.31
C PHE A 624 38.36 3.38 16.98
N VAL A 625 38.86 2.33 16.33
CA VAL A 625 38.91 0.99 16.94
C VAL A 625 40.02 0.92 17.99
N GLY A 626 41.16 1.56 17.73
CA GLY A 626 42.30 1.57 18.63
C GLY A 626 43.07 0.25 18.62
N THR A 627 44.02 0.13 19.54
CA THR A 627 44.87 -1.06 19.74
C THR A 627 44.84 -1.47 21.22
N GLU A 628 45.41 -2.61 21.57
CA GLU A 628 45.54 -3.00 22.99
C GLU A 628 46.29 -1.95 23.85
N ALA A 629 47.20 -1.18 23.23
CA ALA A 629 47.97 -0.13 23.89
C ALA A 629 47.24 1.24 23.93
N ILE A 630 46.44 1.55 22.90
CA ILE A 630 45.73 2.83 22.75
C ILE A 630 44.24 2.56 22.57
N ARG A 631 43.45 2.92 23.58
CA ARG A 631 41.99 2.71 23.57
C ARG A 631 41.34 3.47 22.42
N GLY A 632 40.44 2.80 21.71
CA GLY A 632 39.67 3.41 20.63
C GLY A 632 38.39 4.13 21.11
N GLU A 633 37.98 5.12 20.33
CA GLU A 633 36.75 5.90 20.53
C GLU A 633 35.46 5.04 20.44
N HIS A 634 35.53 3.85 19.85
CA HIS A 634 34.40 2.90 19.80
C HIS A 634 33.77 2.66 21.17
N GLN A 635 34.58 2.65 22.25
CA GLN A 635 34.10 2.46 23.62
C GLN A 635 33.14 3.58 24.04
N VAL A 636 33.49 4.83 23.72
CA VAL A 636 32.68 6.02 24.01
C VAL A 636 31.36 5.95 23.26
N VAL A 637 31.39 5.57 21.98
CA VAL A 637 30.18 5.42 21.16
C VAL A 637 29.25 4.35 21.71
N GLN A 638 29.78 3.18 22.07
CA GLN A 638 28.98 2.09 22.61
C GLN A 638 28.38 2.43 23.99
N ILE A 639 29.10 3.17 24.84
CA ILE A 639 28.59 3.70 26.12
C ILE A 639 27.41 4.65 25.90
N LEU A 640 27.58 5.63 25.01
CA LEU A 640 26.54 6.62 24.72
C LEU A 640 25.29 5.98 24.09
N LEU A 641 25.47 4.99 23.20
CA LEU A 641 24.36 4.23 22.61
C LEU A 641 23.68 3.32 23.63
N ALA A 642 24.42 2.65 24.49
CA ALA A 642 23.85 1.81 25.55
C ALA A 642 22.99 2.64 26.51
N LEU A 643 23.43 3.86 26.85
CA LEU A 643 22.65 4.80 27.63
C LEU A 643 21.37 5.25 26.90
N LEU A 644 21.50 5.60 25.61
CA LEU A 644 20.42 6.07 24.76
C LEU A 644 19.32 5.01 24.56
N VAL A 645 19.70 3.73 24.49
CA VAL A 645 18.77 2.61 24.29
C VAL A 645 18.26 2.03 25.61
N GLY A 646 19.11 1.91 26.64
CA GLY A 646 18.77 1.31 27.93
C GLY A 646 17.96 2.22 28.85
N SER A 647 18.22 3.54 28.80
CA SER A 647 17.60 4.55 29.67
C SER A 647 17.36 5.88 28.91
N PRO A 648 16.46 5.91 27.91
CA PRO A 648 16.27 7.05 27.02
C PRO A 648 15.89 8.37 27.73
N ASP A 649 15.06 8.31 28.79
CA ASP A 649 14.68 9.49 29.57
C ASP A 649 15.87 10.14 30.29
N GLN A 650 16.88 9.35 30.65
CA GLN A 650 18.08 9.82 31.33
C GLN A 650 19.17 10.27 30.34
N ALA A 651 19.23 9.68 29.15
CA ALA A 651 20.22 9.99 28.13
C ALA A 651 20.29 11.48 27.77
N ALA A 652 19.13 12.15 27.65
CA ALA A 652 19.07 13.59 27.36
C ALA A 652 19.68 14.46 28.47
N THR A 653 19.58 14.02 29.73
CA THR A 653 20.16 14.73 30.87
C THR A 653 21.68 14.56 30.90
N VAL A 654 22.15 13.34 30.66
CA VAL A 654 23.58 13.01 30.64
C VAL A 654 24.30 13.67 29.46
N PHE A 655 23.72 13.62 28.25
CA PHE A 655 24.32 14.24 27.07
C PHE A 655 24.47 15.76 27.24
N ARG A 656 23.44 16.42 27.78
CA ARG A 656 23.52 17.86 28.09
C ARG A 656 24.62 18.16 29.09
N HIS A 657 24.74 17.32 30.12
CA HIS A 657 25.78 17.48 31.13
C HIS A 657 27.20 17.31 30.54
N ILE A 658 27.42 16.30 29.70
CA ILE A 658 28.69 16.11 28.99
C ILE A 658 29.03 17.34 28.14
N LEU A 659 28.04 17.89 27.42
CA LEU A 659 28.23 19.09 26.59
C LEU A 659 28.50 20.37 27.40
N GLU A 660 28.02 20.46 28.65
CA GLU A 660 28.23 21.60 29.55
C GLU A 660 29.51 21.48 30.40
N ALA A 661 30.14 20.31 30.45
CA ALA A 661 31.34 20.04 31.25
C ALA A 661 32.61 20.68 30.63
N PRO A 662 33.61 21.05 31.44
CA PRO A 662 34.90 21.52 30.91
C PRO A 662 35.62 20.42 30.10
N PRO A 663 36.20 20.74 28.92
CA PRO A 663 36.94 19.77 28.11
C PRO A 663 38.19 19.27 28.85
N HIS A 664 38.67 18.06 28.51
CA HIS A 664 39.86 17.42 29.07
C HIS A 664 39.83 17.09 30.57
N GLN A 665 38.65 17.10 31.19
CA GLN A 665 38.51 16.51 32.52
C GLN A 665 38.64 14.98 32.43
N GLN A 666 39.51 14.42 33.28
CA GLN A 666 39.83 12.99 33.35
C GLN A 666 39.12 12.26 34.51
N ASP A 667 38.11 12.88 35.15
CA ASP A 667 37.43 12.35 36.34
C ASP A 667 36.03 11.78 36.00
N HIS A 668 35.76 10.53 36.39
CA HIS A 668 34.46 9.85 36.26
C HIS A 668 33.34 10.59 36.99
N ARG A 669 33.66 11.40 38.01
CA ARG A 669 32.68 12.11 38.84
C ARG A 669 32.23 13.43 38.25
N SER A 670 33.06 14.09 37.44
CA SER A 670 32.71 15.41 36.91
C SER A 670 31.71 15.29 35.77
N THR A 671 31.81 14.28 34.90
CA THR A 671 30.84 13.94 33.83
C THR A 671 29.52 13.35 34.35
N ALA A 672 29.47 12.95 35.62
CA ALA A 672 28.32 12.31 36.28
C ALA A 672 27.48 13.26 37.16
N ARG A 673 27.79 14.55 37.25
CA ARG A 673 27.15 15.47 38.21
C ARG A 673 26.23 16.50 37.54
N PRO A 674 24.97 16.13 37.19
CA PRO A 674 24.02 17.00 36.49
C PRO A 674 23.76 18.35 37.21
N PRO A 675 23.36 19.40 36.47
CA PRO A 675 23.21 20.75 37.02
C PRO A 675 22.18 20.80 38.16
N ARG A 676 22.34 21.75 39.10
CA ARG A 676 21.47 21.99 40.28
C ARG A 676 19.97 22.13 39.97
N ARG A 677 19.58 22.18 38.69
CA ARG A 677 18.19 22.29 38.19
C ARG A 677 17.53 20.95 37.82
N CYS A 678 18.22 19.81 37.94
CA CYS A 678 17.63 18.49 37.67
C CYS A 678 17.10 17.83 38.98
N PRO A 679 15.97 17.10 38.96
CA PRO A 679 15.47 16.42 40.16
C PRO A 679 16.51 15.44 40.74
N ARG A 680 16.81 15.53 42.05
CA ARG A 680 17.87 14.74 42.73
C ARG A 680 17.84 13.23 42.45
N ARG A 681 16.65 12.65 42.22
CA ARG A 681 16.45 11.23 41.91
C ARG A 681 16.99 10.83 40.54
N SER A 682 16.82 11.67 39.53
CA SER A 682 17.35 11.44 38.17
C SER A 682 18.86 11.62 38.11
N GLN A 683 19.42 12.45 38.99
CA GLN A 683 20.86 12.69 39.10
C GLN A 683 21.62 11.48 39.65
N ALA A 684 21.12 10.90 40.74
CA ALA A 684 21.72 9.71 41.34
C ALA A 684 21.68 8.51 40.37
N GLN A 685 20.56 8.31 39.67
CA GLN A 685 20.42 7.19 38.74
C GLN A 685 21.34 7.29 37.51
N ALA A 686 21.60 8.50 37.01
CA ALA A 686 22.53 8.70 35.89
C ALA A 686 23.99 8.46 36.31
N ALA A 687 24.38 8.94 37.50
CA ALA A 687 25.70 8.70 38.07
C ALA A 687 25.93 7.20 38.33
N ASP A 688 24.95 6.51 38.91
CA ASP A 688 25.00 5.05 39.14
C ASP A 688 25.13 4.28 37.82
N LEU A 689 24.45 4.71 36.75
CA LEU A 689 24.54 4.05 35.44
C LEU A 689 25.92 4.25 34.79
N ILE A 690 26.49 5.45 34.90
CA ILE A 690 27.83 5.78 34.40
C ILE A 690 28.90 5.02 35.20
N GLU A 691 28.74 4.94 36.51
CA GLU A 691 29.60 4.13 37.38
C GLU A 691 29.49 2.63 37.01
N GLN A 692 28.29 2.09 36.78
CA GLN A 692 28.11 0.72 36.27
C GLN A 692 28.74 0.49 34.88
N MET A 693 28.80 1.52 34.04
CA MET A 693 29.41 1.45 32.70
C MET A 693 30.95 1.48 32.73
N THR A 694 31.53 2.12 33.73
CA THR A 694 32.97 2.46 33.81
C THR A 694 33.72 1.65 34.87
N THR A 695 33.03 1.10 35.88
CA THR A 695 33.65 0.35 36.98
C THR A 695 34.31 -0.94 36.49
N GLY A 696 35.61 -1.07 36.79
CA GLY A 696 36.41 -2.25 36.44
C GLY A 696 36.74 -2.37 34.95
N ARG A 697 36.47 -1.33 34.15
CA ARG A 697 36.72 -1.34 32.70
C ARG A 697 37.68 -0.22 32.31
N PRO A 698 38.73 -0.52 31.53
CA PRO A 698 39.66 0.48 31.04
C PRO A 698 39.00 1.28 29.89
N VAL A 699 38.31 2.38 30.20
CA VAL A 699 37.60 3.24 29.24
C VAL A 699 38.31 4.58 29.00
N ILE A 700 38.06 5.21 27.85
CA ILE A 700 38.51 6.60 27.61
C ILE A 700 37.82 7.52 28.61
N MET A 701 38.60 8.34 29.31
CA MET A 701 38.10 9.24 30.36
C MET A 701 38.06 10.71 29.93
N ASP A 702 38.59 11.04 28.76
CA ASP A 702 38.62 12.41 28.27
C ASP A 702 37.22 12.87 27.85
N THR A 703 36.69 13.84 28.60
CA THR A 703 35.39 14.48 28.34
C THR A 703 35.28 15.05 26.92
N ALA A 704 36.38 15.49 26.31
CA ALA A 704 36.40 16.04 24.96
C ALA A 704 35.95 15.01 23.91
N VAL A 705 36.31 13.73 24.08
CA VAL A 705 35.90 12.65 23.17
C VAL A 705 34.40 12.40 23.27
N TYR A 706 33.83 12.45 24.47
CA TYR A 706 32.37 12.34 24.68
C TYR A 706 31.62 13.53 24.07
N GLN A 707 32.16 14.75 24.20
CA GLN A 707 31.58 15.97 23.63
C GLN A 707 31.53 15.92 22.10
N GLN A 708 32.55 15.35 21.46
CA GLN A 708 32.59 15.14 20.01
C GLN A 708 31.47 14.20 19.52
N TRP A 709 31.17 13.15 20.29
CA TRP A 709 30.21 12.12 19.89
C TRP A 709 28.76 12.39 20.32
N CYS A 710 28.52 13.15 21.39
CA CYS A 710 27.16 13.46 21.88
C CYS A 710 26.24 14.04 20.80
N PRO A 711 26.60 15.10 20.05
CA PRO A 711 25.75 15.66 18.99
C PRO A 711 25.55 14.69 17.82
N LYS A 712 26.58 13.88 17.52
CA LYS A 712 26.49 12.85 16.48
C LYS A 712 25.48 11.78 16.84
N LEU A 713 25.48 11.28 18.09
CA LEU A 713 24.61 10.19 18.51
C LEU A 713 23.21 10.66 18.94
N ALA A 714 23.06 11.94 19.33
CA ALA A 714 21.77 12.53 19.71
C ALA A 714 20.70 12.42 18.61
N ARG A 715 21.11 12.31 17.34
CA ARG A 715 20.22 12.15 16.18
C ARG A 715 19.46 10.81 16.16
N PHE A 716 19.94 9.80 16.88
CA PHE A 716 19.36 8.45 16.89
C PHE A 716 18.21 8.27 17.91
N SER A 717 17.85 9.32 18.66
CA SER A 717 16.72 9.27 19.61
C SER A 717 15.90 10.56 19.61
N PHE A 718 14.57 10.41 19.66
CA PHE A 718 13.65 11.53 19.81
C PHE A 718 13.83 12.29 21.13
N TYR A 719 14.30 11.60 22.19
CA TYR A 719 14.52 12.21 23.52
C TYR A 719 15.72 13.17 23.54
N THR A 720 16.70 12.93 22.67
CA THR A 720 17.94 13.73 22.57
C THR A 720 17.93 14.69 21.37
N ARG A 721 16.86 14.70 20.56
CA ARG A 721 16.77 15.49 19.32
C ARG A 721 17.06 16.99 19.51
N ASN A 722 16.72 17.56 20.66
CA ASN A 722 16.96 18.99 20.93
C ASN A 722 18.45 19.33 21.19
N LEU A 723 19.34 18.33 21.17
CA LEU A 723 20.78 18.49 21.36
C LEU A 723 21.57 18.41 20.03
N THR A 724 20.88 18.21 18.90
CA THR A 724 21.49 18.34 17.56
C THR A 724 21.47 19.84 17.22
N GLY A 725 22.65 20.48 17.24
CA GLY A 725 22.82 21.90 16.91
C GLY A 725 22.35 22.26 15.51
#